data_AF-A0A352FIT8-F1
#
_entry.id   AF-A0A352FIT8-F1
#
_cell.length_a   1.000
_cell.length_b   1.000
_cell.length_c   1.000
_cell.angle_alpha   90.00
_cell.angle_beta   90.00
_cell.angle_gamma   90.00
#
_symmetry.space_group_name_H-M   'P 1'
#
loop_
_entity.id
_entity.type
_entity.pdbx_description
1 polymer ?
#
loop_
_entity_poly.entity_id
_entity_poly.type
_entity_poly.pdbx_seq_one_letter_code
_entity_poly.pdbx_strand_id
1 'polypeptide(L)'
;MRKQESHSRVVTTFALTLVLFASWFALPTRYRQLLEPTAFAAPKVFTVNVNGDGHDANPGDGICETSISGNCSLRAAIEEANANSGTDVINFNIPGSGVHTISPGSALPQITESVSINGYTQPGTSLNSEANSGDNAVLLIQLQGTNAGAGASGLTVVAGNTTIQGLVINSFSTAPAISVQGSADSLIKGNFLGTNPAGTAALGNFDGVVIGSSGTSSIGGVDASARNIISGNQVAVDILSGNGNVVQNNFIGTNANGNAALPNNSACDCGAVRVTGDADNTTIGGLGQARNVISGNGKHGVQIVAVATHTKVQGNFIGTGILGNPLGNGGSGVLINGIVGSTIGGSGDAGNTIAFNGANGVTVLVSVENTILSNRIFSNGKLGIDLNDDGVTPNDAGDTNAQQNFPVITSVPRSGDVALINGTLNSQPSTSFKIEFFSNSSCDPSGNGEGQTFIGSINTETDGAGNSSITAAAPMSSLSGNFITATATNPSGNTSEFSQCTQLSTPLPVIQFGQSSYITFEDCTALTITVARGGDTTTAASVSYSTQSGSASERSDFNTAAGTISFAPGETAKSFDVLISEDSYVEGTESFTVVLSAASGATLGSPSTATIQILDDSSEPATNPIDAADDFVCQHYHDFLNREDDESGLAFWTNNITSCGTDAACIQRKRIDTSAAFFLSFEFQETGGFVLRTQRTAFGKKSEDPLTRISYNQFMRDARQVGDGVVVGQPGFDVRIGVNEQAYATQVVTSTAFINRYPLAQTADQYVDALFASAGVTPKTAERQAAVNAFGGGGTAGRTAALRSVADSDSVGQAEFIPTFVLMQYFGYLRRNPTDAPDNNDNGYQFWLTKLNNFNGNFNKAEMVKAFISSSEYRSRFGQF
;
A
#
# COMPACT_ATOMS: atom_id res chain seq x y z
N MET A 1 10.80 37.31 23.94
CA MET A 1 12.11 37.98 24.13
C MET A 1 12.88 38.13 22.80
N ARG A 2 12.25 38.64 21.73
CA ARG A 2 12.88 38.88 20.41
C ARG A 2 12.70 40.34 19.98
N LYS A 3 13.18 41.30 20.78
CA LYS A 3 13.14 42.73 20.40
C LYS A 3 14.31 43.57 20.93
N GLN A 4 15.40 42.94 21.39
CA GLN A 4 16.50 43.66 22.06
C GLN A 4 17.89 43.49 21.42
N GLU A 5 18.05 42.70 20.36
CA GLU A 5 19.35 42.53 19.68
C GLU A 5 19.58 43.47 18.48
N SER A 6 18.57 44.20 17.98
CA SER A 6 18.75 45.06 16.80
C SER A 6 19.30 46.47 17.11
N HIS A 7 19.35 46.90 18.38
CA HIS A 7 19.80 48.26 18.73
C HIS A 7 21.32 48.37 18.95
N SER A 8 22.03 47.28 19.26
CA SER A 8 23.47 47.35 19.53
C SER A 8 24.36 47.38 18.28
N ARG A 9 23.84 47.06 17.09
CA ARG A 9 24.60 47.11 15.82
C ARG A 9 24.48 48.46 15.07
N VAL A 10 23.47 49.27 15.40
CA VAL A 10 23.24 50.56 14.71
C VAL A 10 24.10 51.67 15.33
N VAL A 11 24.35 51.62 16.65
CA VAL A 11 25.13 52.67 17.35
C VAL A 11 26.63 52.55 17.08
N THR A 12 27.17 51.34 16.90
CA THR A 12 28.60 51.12 16.62
C THR A 12 28.99 51.52 15.20
N THR A 13 28.07 51.40 14.23
CA THR A 13 28.30 51.75 12.81
C THR A 13 28.23 53.27 12.57
N PHE A 14 27.44 54.01 13.36
CA PHE A 14 27.36 55.48 13.30
C PHE A 14 28.55 56.19 13.97
N ALA A 15 29.12 55.61 15.02
CA ALA A 15 30.31 56.17 15.66
C ALA A 15 31.58 56.01 14.80
N LEU A 16 31.71 54.90 14.07
CA LEU A 16 32.86 54.64 13.20
C LEU A 16 32.88 55.54 11.96
N THR A 17 31.71 55.86 11.39
CA THR A 17 31.57 56.75 10.23
C THR A 17 31.86 58.22 10.56
N LEU A 18 31.53 58.70 11.77
CA LEU A 18 31.85 60.08 12.18
C LEU A 18 33.36 60.28 12.45
N VAL A 19 34.04 59.27 13.00
CA VAL A 19 35.49 59.32 13.27
C VAL A 19 36.30 59.25 11.96
N LEU A 20 35.84 58.50 10.97
CA LEU A 20 36.42 58.45 9.62
C LEU A 20 36.20 59.75 8.83
N PHE A 21 35.07 60.43 9.02
CA PHE A 21 34.78 61.70 8.32
C PHE A 21 35.57 62.90 8.90
N ALA A 22 35.79 62.93 10.21
CA ALA A 22 36.58 63.99 10.86
C ALA A 22 38.09 63.88 10.58
N SER A 23 38.60 62.66 10.39
CA SER A 23 40.01 62.40 10.06
C SER A 23 40.34 62.66 8.58
N TRP A 24 39.34 62.66 7.68
CA TRP A 24 39.47 63.06 6.28
C TRP A 24 39.99 64.50 6.12
N PHE A 25 39.48 65.44 6.95
CA PHE A 25 39.84 66.86 6.84
C PHE A 25 41.21 67.23 7.45
N ALA A 26 41.82 66.33 8.23
CA ALA A 26 43.12 66.55 8.89
C ALA A 26 44.33 66.04 8.09
N LEU A 27 44.11 65.26 7.01
CA LEU A 27 45.19 64.71 6.17
C LEU A 27 45.72 65.75 5.16
N PRO A 28 47.06 65.90 5.01
CA PRO A 28 47.66 66.71 3.95
C PRO A 28 47.21 66.25 2.56
N THR A 29 47.03 67.16 1.61
CA THR A 29 46.47 66.92 0.27
C THR A 29 47.12 65.75 -0.49
N ARG A 30 48.43 65.55 -0.28
CA ARG A 30 49.22 64.43 -0.86
C ARG A 30 48.83 63.03 -0.36
N TYR A 31 48.20 62.92 0.81
CA TYR A 31 47.71 61.64 1.36
C TYR A 31 46.21 61.42 1.09
N ARG A 32 45.43 62.47 0.81
CA ARG A 32 44.05 62.30 0.32
C ARG A 32 44.01 61.65 -1.06
N GLN A 33 44.93 62.02 -1.96
CA GLN A 33 45.02 61.45 -3.31
C GLN A 33 45.42 59.95 -3.34
N LEU A 34 45.93 59.40 -2.24
CA LEU A 34 46.26 57.98 -2.08
C LEU A 34 45.12 57.14 -1.48
N LEU A 35 44.05 57.79 -1.00
CA LEU A 35 42.91 57.17 -0.32
C LEU A 35 41.55 57.56 -0.94
N GLU A 36 41.55 58.33 -2.04
CA GLU A 36 40.36 58.45 -2.88
C GLU A 36 40.10 57.07 -3.51
N PRO A 37 38.91 56.46 -3.33
CA PRO A 37 38.51 55.39 -4.22
C PRO A 37 38.60 55.96 -5.62
N THR A 38 39.46 55.38 -6.46
CA THR A 38 39.45 55.64 -7.90
C THR A 38 38.00 55.57 -8.32
N ALA A 39 37.43 56.69 -8.77
CA ALA A 39 36.08 56.71 -9.28
C ALA A 39 36.01 55.62 -10.36
N PHE A 40 35.29 54.53 -10.07
CA PHE A 40 35.03 53.51 -11.09
C PHE A 40 34.43 54.24 -12.28
N ALA A 41 35.00 54.05 -13.47
CA ALA A 41 34.41 54.56 -14.69
C ALA A 41 32.94 54.08 -14.74
N ALA A 42 32.02 54.97 -15.08
CA ALA A 42 30.62 54.59 -15.20
C ALA A 42 30.49 53.46 -16.25
N PRO A 43 29.69 52.41 -15.97
CA PRO A 43 29.57 51.26 -16.86
C PRO A 43 29.09 51.70 -18.24
N LYS A 44 29.79 51.27 -19.30
CA LYS A 44 29.37 51.53 -20.68
C LYS A 44 28.34 50.50 -21.13
N VAL A 45 27.50 50.92 -22.07
CA VAL A 45 26.47 50.07 -22.67
C VAL A 45 26.74 49.96 -24.16
N PHE A 46 27.10 48.76 -24.63
CA PHE A 46 27.28 48.45 -26.04
C PHE A 46 26.05 47.70 -26.54
N THR A 47 25.37 48.21 -27.57
CA THR A 47 24.14 47.61 -28.09
C THR A 47 24.37 46.98 -29.45
N VAL A 48 24.42 45.65 -29.47
CA VAL A 48 24.50 44.84 -30.69
C VAL A 48 23.23 45.05 -31.51
N ASN A 49 23.39 45.54 -32.73
CA ASN A 49 22.28 45.88 -33.63
C ASN A 49 22.35 45.16 -34.98
N VAL A 50 23.41 44.37 -35.22
CA VAL A 50 23.53 43.49 -36.38
C VAL A 50 23.92 42.09 -35.95
N ASN A 51 23.55 41.09 -36.75
CA ASN A 51 23.86 39.68 -36.51
C ASN A 51 25.11 39.17 -37.25
N GLY A 52 25.88 40.07 -37.86
CA GLY A 52 27.18 39.76 -38.46
C GLY A 52 28.30 39.60 -37.42
N ASP A 53 29.49 39.24 -37.88
CA ASP A 53 30.69 38.97 -37.05
C ASP A 53 31.85 39.95 -37.35
N GLY A 54 31.54 41.20 -37.69
CA GLY A 54 32.57 42.21 -37.98
C GLY A 54 33.35 42.58 -36.71
N HIS A 55 34.66 42.79 -36.82
CA HIS A 55 35.48 43.39 -35.76
C HIS A 55 35.12 44.86 -35.55
N ASP A 56 35.38 45.37 -34.36
CA ASP A 56 35.35 46.81 -34.09
C ASP A 56 36.43 47.53 -34.93
N ALA A 57 36.09 48.70 -35.46
CA ALA A 57 36.98 49.49 -36.29
C ALA A 57 38.10 50.16 -35.49
N ASN A 58 37.84 50.54 -34.22
CA ASN A 58 38.78 51.23 -33.33
C ASN A 58 38.62 50.79 -31.85
N PRO A 59 39.04 49.57 -31.47
CA PRO A 59 38.93 49.07 -30.10
C PRO A 59 39.45 50.04 -29.02
N GLY A 60 38.59 50.36 -28.05
CA GLY A 60 38.88 51.21 -26.88
C GLY A 60 38.45 52.67 -27.02
N ASP A 61 37.80 53.06 -28.12
CA ASP A 61 37.28 54.42 -28.28
C ASP A 61 35.93 54.65 -27.56
N GLY A 62 35.30 53.57 -27.07
CA GLY A 62 34.03 53.61 -26.37
C GLY A 62 32.80 53.56 -27.27
N ILE A 63 32.97 53.30 -28.56
CA ILE A 63 31.90 53.22 -29.56
C ILE A 63 31.99 51.84 -30.21
N CYS A 64 30.96 51.01 -30.01
CA CYS A 64 30.88 49.75 -30.74
C CYS A 64 30.50 50.00 -32.20
N GLU A 65 31.46 49.91 -33.12
CA GLU A 65 31.25 50.17 -34.54
C GLU A 65 32.17 49.30 -35.41
N THR A 66 31.58 48.47 -36.28
CA THR A 66 32.33 47.67 -37.26
C THR A 66 32.87 48.54 -38.40
N SER A 67 33.56 47.93 -39.38
CA SER A 67 33.95 48.62 -40.62
C SER A 67 32.78 49.21 -41.43
N ILE A 68 31.54 48.82 -41.13
CA ILE A 68 30.32 49.47 -41.60
C ILE A 68 29.81 50.39 -40.48
N SER A 69 29.81 51.70 -40.72
CA SER A 69 29.38 52.69 -39.73
C SER A 69 27.94 52.45 -39.26
N GLY A 70 27.72 52.61 -37.95
CA GLY A 70 26.48 52.38 -37.25
C GLY A 70 26.17 50.91 -36.92
N ASN A 71 26.96 49.95 -37.42
CA ASN A 71 26.77 48.54 -37.11
C ASN A 71 27.63 48.13 -35.90
N CYS A 72 27.01 47.59 -34.87
CA CYS A 72 27.66 46.97 -33.71
C CYS A 72 27.36 45.47 -33.73
N SER A 73 28.39 44.65 -33.92
CA SER A 73 28.32 43.18 -33.82
C SER A 73 28.59 42.74 -32.37
N LEU A 74 28.29 41.47 -32.04
CA LEU A 74 28.69 40.91 -30.74
C LEU A 74 30.21 40.90 -30.56
N ARG A 75 30.97 40.61 -31.62
CA ARG A 75 32.44 40.64 -31.60
C ARG A 75 32.95 42.03 -31.24
N ALA A 76 32.48 43.06 -31.96
CA ALA A 76 32.87 44.44 -31.73
C ALA A 76 32.51 44.89 -30.31
N ALA A 77 31.33 44.51 -29.81
CA ALA A 77 30.90 44.84 -28.45
C ALA A 77 31.80 44.19 -27.37
N ILE A 78 32.28 42.96 -27.59
CA ILE A 78 33.23 42.30 -26.68
C ILE A 78 34.60 42.97 -26.76
N GLU A 79 35.08 43.32 -27.97
CA GLU A 79 36.36 44.04 -28.15
C GLU A 79 36.36 45.38 -27.42
N GLU A 80 35.26 46.14 -27.52
CA GLU A 80 35.07 47.36 -26.77
C GLU A 80 35.01 47.12 -25.26
N ALA A 81 34.18 46.18 -24.79
CA ALA A 81 34.09 45.89 -23.35
C ALA A 81 35.43 45.49 -22.75
N ASN A 82 36.25 44.71 -23.48
CA ASN A 82 37.59 44.32 -23.04
C ASN A 82 38.58 45.49 -22.99
N ALA A 83 38.38 46.52 -23.79
CA ALA A 83 39.26 47.70 -23.83
C ALA A 83 38.86 48.75 -22.78
N ASN A 84 37.75 48.55 -22.06
CA ASN A 84 37.21 49.49 -21.08
C ASN A 84 37.29 48.89 -19.66
N SER A 85 37.78 49.70 -18.70
CA SER A 85 37.84 49.29 -17.30
C SER A 85 36.49 49.51 -16.62
N GLY A 86 35.95 48.49 -15.96
CA GLY A 86 34.66 48.57 -15.25
C GLY A 86 33.79 47.35 -15.52
N THR A 87 32.54 47.34 -15.03
CA THR A 87 31.57 46.30 -15.37
C THR A 87 30.65 46.79 -16.47
N ASP A 88 31.00 46.53 -17.72
CA ASP A 88 30.24 46.98 -18.87
C ASP A 88 29.00 46.11 -19.14
N VAL A 89 28.09 46.59 -19.97
CA VAL A 89 26.86 45.90 -20.34
C VAL A 89 26.78 45.76 -21.85
N ILE A 90 26.57 44.52 -22.32
CA ILE A 90 26.28 44.23 -23.72
C ILE A 90 24.79 43.91 -23.85
N ASN A 91 24.08 44.78 -24.55
CA ASN A 91 22.67 44.66 -24.89
C ASN A 91 22.49 44.28 -26.37
N PHE A 92 21.30 43.82 -26.73
CA PHE A 92 20.88 43.51 -28.08
C PHE A 92 19.63 44.31 -28.47
N ASN A 93 19.63 44.82 -29.70
CA ASN A 93 18.50 45.45 -30.39
C ASN A 93 18.66 45.29 -31.91
N ILE A 94 18.73 44.03 -32.37
CA ILE A 94 18.86 43.68 -33.78
C ILE A 94 17.49 43.86 -34.47
N PRO A 95 17.40 44.62 -35.58
CA PRO A 95 16.13 44.80 -36.29
C PRO A 95 15.58 43.49 -36.86
N GLY A 96 14.24 43.35 -36.82
CA GLY A 96 13.52 42.19 -37.35
C GLY A 96 12.67 41.50 -36.28
N SER A 97 11.94 40.47 -36.70
CA SER A 97 11.12 39.63 -35.80
C SER A 97 11.68 38.21 -35.75
N GLY A 98 11.52 37.55 -34.61
CA GLY A 98 11.95 36.16 -34.43
C GLY A 98 13.39 36.04 -33.98
N VAL A 99 14.00 34.88 -34.22
CA VAL A 99 15.35 34.58 -33.75
C VAL A 99 16.38 35.27 -34.64
N HIS A 100 17.31 35.99 -34.01
CA HIS A 100 18.47 36.59 -34.62
C HIS A 100 19.68 35.67 -34.41
N THR A 101 20.06 34.95 -35.46
CA THR A 101 21.22 34.06 -35.45
C THR A 101 22.49 34.84 -35.78
N ILE A 102 23.42 34.84 -34.82
CA ILE A 102 24.80 35.31 -34.94
C ILE A 102 25.67 34.08 -35.21
N SER A 103 26.37 34.07 -36.35
CA SER A 103 27.25 32.96 -36.75
C SER A 103 28.68 33.46 -36.88
N PRO A 104 29.51 33.35 -35.82
CA PRO A 104 30.89 33.78 -35.88
C PRO A 104 31.66 33.05 -36.99
N GLY A 105 32.46 33.77 -37.76
CA GLY A 105 33.35 33.21 -38.79
C GLY A 105 34.71 32.75 -38.22
N SER A 106 34.99 33.08 -36.96
CA SER A 106 36.15 32.63 -36.20
C SER A 106 35.83 32.68 -34.70
N ALA A 107 36.73 32.21 -33.84
CA ALA A 107 36.57 32.33 -32.39
C ALA A 107 36.27 33.78 -31.97
N LEU A 108 35.27 33.97 -31.11
CA LEU A 108 35.01 35.27 -30.49
C LEU A 108 36.17 35.65 -29.56
N PRO A 109 36.46 36.95 -29.37
CA PRO A 109 37.47 37.39 -28.43
C PRO A 109 37.16 36.88 -27.01
N GLN A 110 38.20 36.55 -26.25
CA GLN A 110 38.03 36.20 -24.83
C GLN A 110 37.52 37.41 -24.06
N ILE A 111 36.62 37.21 -23.09
CA ILE A 111 36.13 38.24 -22.19
C ILE A 111 37.17 38.42 -21.08
N THR A 112 37.95 39.50 -21.15
CA THR A 112 39.06 39.79 -20.25
C THR A 112 38.73 40.82 -19.18
N GLU A 113 37.66 41.60 -19.38
CA GLU A 113 37.11 42.55 -18.40
C GLU A 113 35.69 42.14 -17.96
N SER A 114 35.27 42.59 -16.77
CA SER A 114 33.95 42.26 -16.22
C SER A 114 32.83 42.77 -17.12
N VAL A 115 31.90 41.90 -17.51
CA VAL A 115 30.81 42.28 -18.41
C VAL A 115 29.50 41.56 -18.07
N SER A 116 28.38 42.25 -18.25
CA SER A 116 27.04 41.66 -18.26
C SER A 116 26.52 41.58 -19.69
N ILE A 117 26.47 40.39 -20.25
CA ILE A 117 25.87 40.10 -21.56
C ILE A 117 24.42 39.69 -21.36
N ASN A 118 23.48 40.50 -21.87
CA ASN A 118 22.06 40.33 -21.62
C ASN A 118 21.23 40.23 -22.91
N GLY A 119 20.97 38.99 -23.37
CA GLY A 119 20.10 38.70 -24.50
C GLY A 119 18.63 39.09 -24.29
N TYR A 120 18.17 39.21 -23.05
CA TYR A 120 16.78 39.62 -22.73
C TYR A 120 16.50 41.10 -23.01
N THR A 121 17.49 41.89 -23.45
CA THR A 121 17.20 43.25 -23.93
C THR A 121 16.69 43.27 -25.37
N GLN A 122 16.84 42.18 -26.12
CA GLN A 122 16.31 42.09 -27.49
C GLN A 122 14.78 42.20 -27.43
N PRO A 123 14.17 43.13 -28.20
CA PRO A 123 12.72 43.24 -28.29
C PRO A 123 12.04 41.91 -28.66
N GLY A 124 11.01 41.54 -27.90
CA GLY A 124 10.25 40.29 -28.09
C GLY A 124 10.70 39.12 -27.22
N THR A 125 11.73 39.30 -26.39
CA THR A 125 12.14 38.31 -25.38
C THR A 125 11.31 38.40 -24.10
N SER A 126 11.30 37.33 -23.31
CA SER A 126 10.68 37.28 -21.98
C SER A 126 11.42 36.34 -21.06
N LEU A 127 11.55 36.71 -19.77
CA LEU A 127 12.11 35.86 -18.73
C LEU A 127 11.17 34.69 -18.41
N ASN A 128 11.74 33.58 -17.93
CA ASN A 128 10.94 32.48 -17.39
C ASN A 128 10.17 32.93 -16.14
N SER A 129 8.87 32.64 -16.10
CA SER A 129 7.98 32.85 -14.95
C SER A 129 7.52 31.55 -14.28
N GLU A 130 7.82 30.40 -14.86
CA GLU A 130 7.34 29.09 -14.44
C GLU A 130 8.31 28.44 -13.43
N ALA A 131 7.99 28.53 -12.15
CA ALA A 131 8.85 27.99 -11.08
C ALA A 131 8.88 26.45 -11.04
N ASN A 132 7.74 25.77 -11.24
CA ASN A 132 7.57 24.35 -10.89
C ASN A 132 7.07 23.44 -12.04
N SER A 133 6.98 23.94 -13.27
CA SER A 133 6.23 23.28 -14.37
C SER A 133 7.03 23.15 -15.68
N GLY A 134 7.95 24.06 -15.96
CA GLY A 134 8.68 24.14 -17.22
C GLY A 134 9.39 25.49 -17.36
N ASP A 135 10.00 25.77 -18.51
CA ASP A 135 10.61 27.06 -18.82
C ASP A 135 9.85 27.70 -19.99
N ASN A 136 9.26 28.88 -19.75
CA ASN A 136 8.52 29.65 -20.75
C ASN A 136 9.28 30.89 -21.24
N ALA A 137 10.60 30.97 -21.00
CA ALA A 137 11.40 32.06 -21.50
C ALA A 137 11.41 32.10 -23.04
N VAL A 138 11.39 33.31 -23.58
CA VAL A 138 11.54 33.54 -25.03
C VAL A 138 12.90 34.18 -25.24
N LEU A 139 13.82 33.41 -25.82
CA LEU A 139 15.17 33.86 -26.16
C LEU A 139 15.26 34.04 -27.68
N LEU A 140 15.69 35.23 -28.12
CA LEU A 140 15.74 35.58 -29.53
C LEU A 140 17.17 35.76 -30.06
N ILE A 141 18.18 35.75 -29.18
CA ILE A 141 19.59 35.85 -29.60
C ILE A 141 20.19 34.45 -29.62
N GLN A 142 20.52 33.97 -30.82
CA GLN A 142 21.15 32.67 -31.02
C GLN A 142 22.59 32.84 -31.50
N LEU A 143 23.55 32.38 -30.71
CA LEU A 143 24.95 32.24 -31.09
C LEU A 143 25.20 30.83 -31.62
N GLN A 144 25.44 30.70 -32.92
CA GLN A 144 25.60 29.42 -33.61
C GLN A 144 27.03 29.20 -34.10
N GLY A 145 27.67 28.13 -33.60
CA GLY A 145 29.10 27.84 -33.80
C GLY A 145 29.51 27.15 -35.09
N THR A 146 28.59 26.88 -36.02
CA THR A 146 28.85 26.07 -37.23
C THR A 146 30.03 26.61 -38.07
N ASN A 147 30.28 27.92 -38.05
CA ASN A 147 31.33 28.58 -38.84
C ASN A 147 32.52 29.07 -37.99
N ALA A 148 32.51 28.87 -36.67
CA ALA A 148 33.49 29.50 -35.76
C ALA A 148 34.89 28.85 -35.82
N GLY A 149 35.00 27.67 -36.43
CA GLY A 149 36.23 26.87 -36.49
C GLY A 149 36.37 25.88 -35.34
N ALA A 150 37.26 24.90 -35.52
CA ALA A 150 37.51 23.88 -34.50
C ALA A 150 38.15 24.48 -33.24
N GLY A 151 37.70 24.05 -32.06
CA GLY A 151 38.22 24.53 -30.77
C GLY A 151 37.71 25.90 -30.33
N ALA A 152 36.88 26.58 -31.13
CA ALA A 152 36.29 27.85 -30.76
C ALA A 152 35.10 27.63 -29.81
N SER A 153 35.18 28.11 -28.57
CA SER A 153 34.03 28.16 -27.67
C SER A 153 33.03 29.24 -28.09
N GLY A 154 31.78 29.11 -27.68
CA GLY A 154 30.79 30.17 -27.86
C GLY A 154 31.22 31.46 -27.16
N LEU A 155 31.48 31.39 -25.86
CA LEU A 155 32.08 32.48 -25.08
C LEU A 155 33.20 31.93 -24.19
N THR A 156 34.33 32.64 -24.14
CA THR A 156 35.43 32.32 -23.22
C THR A 156 35.58 33.44 -22.20
N VAL A 157 35.35 33.13 -20.92
CA VAL A 157 35.37 34.08 -19.81
C VAL A 157 36.66 33.92 -19.02
N VAL A 158 37.48 34.97 -19.03
CA VAL A 158 38.71 35.08 -18.23
C VAL A 158 38.52 36.09 -17.08
N ALA A 159 37.68 37.09 -17.29
CA ALA A 159 37.33 38.08 -16.28
C ALA A 159 36.52 37.52 -15.10
N GLY A 160 36.65 38.16 -13.93
CA GLY A 160 35.72 37.96 -12.81
C GLY A 160 34.41 38.74 -12.98
N ASN A 161 33.42 38.46 -12.12
CA ASN A 161 32.12 39.17 -12.09
C ASN A 161 31.39 39.28 -13.43
N THR A 162 31.48 38.24 -14.27
CA THR A 162 30.82 38.22 -15.58
C THR A 162 29.43 37.59 -15.48
N THR A 163 28.41 38.24 -16.04
CA THR A 163 27.05 37.68 -16.15
C THR A 163 26.72 37.37 -17.60
N ILE A 164 26.24 36.16 -17.86
CA ILE A 164 25.75 35.73 -19.19
C ILE A 164 24.30 35.27 -19.04
N GLN A 165 23.38 35.92 -19.75
CA GLN A 165 21.96 35.60 -19.69
C GLN A 165 21.20 35.84 -21.00
N GLY A 166 20.12 35.09 -21.22
CA GLY A 166 19.19 35.28 -22.33
C GLY A 166 19.71 34.86 -23.70
N LEU A 167 20.75 34.01 -23.74
CA LEU A 167 21.35 33.55 -24.98
C LEU A 167 21.01 32.09 -25.27
N VAL A 168 20.81 31.80 -26.55
CA VAL A 168 20.84 30.42 -27.07
C VAL A 168 22.23 30.20 -27.64
N ILE A 169 23.01 29.26 -27.11
CA ILE A 169 24.38 28.97 -27.60
C ILE A 169 24.45 27.51 -28.04
N ASN A 170 24.68 27.28 -29.33
CA ASN A 170 24.56 25.95 -29.91
C ASN A 170 25.49 25.70 -31.11
N SER A 171 25.60 24.44 -31.52
CA SER A 171 26.40 24.00 -32.67
C SER A 171 27.93 24.24 -32.58
N PHE A 172 28.49 24.42 -31.38
CA PHE A 172 29.95 24.44 -31.17
C PHE A 172 30.47 23.02 -30.95
N SER A 173 30.61 22.24 -32.02
CA SER A 173 30.78 20.77 -31.93
C SER A 173 32.09 20.25 -31.32
N THR A 174 33.10 21.10 -31.16
CA THR A 174 34.44 20.71 -30.67
C THR A 174 34.90 21.50 -29.45
N ALA A 175 34.07 22.39 -28.93
CA ALA A 175 34.38 23.22 -27.78
C ALA A 175 33.11 23.58 -27.00
N PRO A 176 33.23 24.07 -25.75
CA PRO A 176 32.07 24.41 -24.93
C PRO A 176 31.25 25.59 -25.47
N ALA A 177 29.96 25.63 -25.14
CA ALA A 177 29.14 26.83 -25.33
C ALA A 177 29.69 28.00 -24.50
N ILE A 178 30.03 27.75 -23.23
CA ILE A 178 30.68 28.73 -22.35
C ILE A 178 31.87 28.06 -21.65
N SER A 179 33.06 28.65 -21.76
CA SER A 179 34.27 28.22 -21.06
C SER A 179 34.73 29.30 -20.09
N VAL A 180 34.87 28.98 -18.80
CA VAL A 180 35.32 29.90 -17.75
C VAL A 180 36.72 29.48 -17.30
N GLN A 181 37.74 30.33 -17.52
CA GLN A 181 39.16 29.98 -17.40
C GLN A 181 39.97 30.87 -16.43
N GLY A 182 39.42 31.94 -15.87
CA GLY A 182 40.16 32.92 -15.04
C GLY A 182 39.69 33.08 -13.58
N SER A 183 39.66 34.31 -13.06
CA SER A 183 39.28 34.59 -11.66
C SER A 183 37.77 34.74 -11.52
N ALA A 184 37.03 33.64 -11.67
CA ALA A 184 35.58 33.70 -11.85
C ALA A 184 34.81 33.99 -10.55
N ASP A 185 33.86 34.92 -10.68
CA ASP A 185 32.62 35.02 -9.91
C ASP A 185 31.50 35.12 -10.96
N SER A 186 31.48 34.13 -11.85
CA SER A 186 30.66 34.17 -13.06
C SER A 186 29.24 33.68 -12.79
N LEU A 187 28.25 34.38 -13.34
CA LEU A 187 26.83 34.03 -13.24
C LEU A 187 26.28 33.69 -14.62
N ILE A 188 26.02 32.41 -14.85
CA ILE A 188 25.45 31.88 -16.09
C ILE A 188 24.00 31.51 -15.80
N LYS A 189 23.04 32.31 -16.26
CA LYS A 189 21.62 32.14 -15.90
C LYS A 189 20.66 32.41 -17.06
N GLY A 190 19.53 31.73 -17.11
CA GLY A 190 18.50 32.04 -18.11
C GLY A 190 18.93 31.79 -19.56
N ASN A 191 19.84 30.84 -19.81
CA ASN A 191 20.37 30.53 -21.15
C ASN A 191 19.94 29.14 -21.64
N PHE A 192 19.87 28.96 -22.96
CA PHE A 192 19.62 27.68 -23.61
C PHE A 192 20.90 27.20 -24.31
N LEU A 193 21.57 26.21 -23.73
CA LEU A 193 22.90 25.75 -24.14
C LEU A 193 22.80 24.34 -24.77
N GLY A 194 22.99 24.28 -26.09
CA GLY A 194 22.96 23.03 -26.87
C GLY A 194 21.58 22.67 -27.44
N THR A 195 20.59 23.57 -27.36
CA THR A 195 19.26 23.37 -27.95
C THR A 195 18.93 24.41 -29.02
N ASN A 196 17.84 24.21 -29.75
CA ASN A 196 17.18 25.27 -30.49
C ASN A 196 16.59 26.36 -29.54
N PRO A 197 16.22 27.54 -30.05
CA PRO A 197 15.66 28.63 -29.24
C PRO A 197 14.36 28.30 -28.48
N ALA A 198 13.61 27.29 -28.91
CA ALA A 198 12.42 26.81 -28.22
C ALA A 198 12.73 25.79 -27.10
N GLY A 199 13.98 25.34 -26.98
CA GLY A 199 14.38 24.30 -26.02
C GLY A 199 13.75 22.93 -26.28
N THR A 200 13.34 22.64 -27.53
CA THR A 200 12.61 21.42 -27.93
C THR A 200 13.42 20.47 -28.80
N ALA A 201 14.55 20.89 -29.35
CA ALA A 201 15.42 20.06 -30.18
C ALA A 201 16.90 20.28 -29.82
N ALA A 202 17.69 19.20 -29.86
CA ALA A 202 19.12 19.24 -29.62
C ALA A 202 19.87 19.83 -30.84
N LEU A 203 20.77 20.77 -30.56
CA LEU A 203 21.74 21.39 -31.47
C LEU A 203 23.08 21.48 -30.72
N GLY A 204 23.55 20.33 -30.24
CA GLY A 204 24.61 20.23 -29.23
C GLY A 204 25.88 21.04 -29.48
N ASN A 205 26.48 21.46 -28.37
CA ASN A 205 27.89 21.81 -28.33
C ASN A 205 28.72 20.59 -27.91
N PHE A 206 30.04 20.73 -27.85
CA PHE A 206 30.86 19.71 -27.17
C PHE A 206 30.45 19.67 -25.70
N ASP A 207 30.59 20.77 -24.96
CA ASP A 207 30.05 20.88 -23.60
C ASP A 207 29.13 22.10 -23.46
N GLY A 208 28.21 22.08 -22.51
CA GLY A 208 27.38 23.25 -22.20
C GLY A 208 28.20 24.34 -21.53
N VAL A 209 28.67 24.06 -20.32
CA VAL A 209 29.51 24.96 -19.51
C VAL A 209 30.73 24.20 -19.01
N VAL A 210 31.92 24.77 -19.19
CA VAL A 210 33.17 24.26 -18.59
C VAL A 210 33.72 25.30 -17.62
N ILE A 211 34.00 24.88 -16.38
CA ILE A 211 34.67 25.68 -15.35
C ILE A 211 36.08 25.12 -15.14
N GLY A 212 37.09 25.77 -15.73
CA GLY A 212 38.53 25.51 -15.49
C GLY A 212 39.19 26.61 -14.67
N SER A 213 38.38 27.43 -14.00
CA SER A 213 38.77 28.65 -13.30
C SER A 213 39.13 28.36 -11.84
N SER A 214 39.94 29.20 -11.19
CA SER A 214 40.25 29.04 -9.75
C SER A 214 39.23 29.72 -8.82
N GLY A 215 38.27 30.47 -9.36
CA GLY A 215 37.23 31.19 -8.61
C GLY A 215 35.91 30.42 -8.48
N THR A 216 34.87 31.09 -7.94
CA THR A 216 33.52 30.52 -7.80
C THR A 216 32.67 30.80 -9.05
N SER A 217 31.76 29.90 -9.39
CA SER A 217 30.81 30.14 -10.48
C SER A 217 29.43 29.62 -10.12
N SER A 218 28.42 30.39 -10.53
CA SER A 218 27.01 30.05 -10.36
C SER A 218 26.37 29.76 -11.71
N ILE A 219 25.90 28.53 -11.88
CA ILE A 219 25.18 28.07 -13.06
C ILE A 219 23.72 27.93 -12.63
N GLY A 220 22.92 28.89 -13.06
CA GLY A 220 21.53 29.09 -12.71
C GLY A 220 21.36 30.01 -11.50
N GLY A 221 20.41 29.70 -10.64
CA GLY A 221 20.07 30.51 -9.46
C GLY A 221 18.72 30.13 -8.86
N VAL A 222 18.34 30.75 -7.74
CA VAL A 222 17.15 30.34 -6.98
C VAL A 222 15.81 30.83 -7.54
N ASP A 223 15.84 31.75 -8.51
CA ASP A 223 14.64 32.29 -9.15
C ASP A 223 14.31 31.54 -10.44
N ALA A 224 13.03 31.38 -10.77
CA ALA A 224 12.57 30.77 -12.02
C ALA A 224 13.27 31.35 -13.27
N SER A 225 13.47 32.66 -13.31
CA SER A 225 14.13 33.37 -14.43
C SER A 225 15.63 33.05 -14.59
N ALA A 226 16.25 32.44 -13.59
CA ALA A 226 17.66 32.07 -13.65
C ALA A 226 17.90 30.70 -14.31
N ARG A 227 16.84 29.94 -14.58
CA ARG A 227 16.93 28.57 -15.12
C ARG A 227 17.67 28.52 -16.44
N ASN A 228 18.69 27.67 -16.53
CA ASN A 228 19.27 27.30 -17.81
C ASN A 228 18.66 25.99 -18.30
N ILE A 229 18.55 25.85 -19.62
CA ILE A 229 18.34 24.57 -20.31
C ILE A 229 19.69 24.15 -20.88
N ILE A 230 20.27 23.07 -20.36
CA ILE A 230 21.61 22.60 -20.76
C ILE A 230 21.49 21.16 -21.25
N SER A 231 21.23 21.02 -22.55
CA SER A 231 20.78 19.76 -23.16
C SER A 231 21.36 19.59 -24.56
N GLY A 232 21.47 18.35 -25.02
CA GLY A 232 22.01 18.03 -26.34
C GLY A 232 23.53 18.10 -26.47
N ASN A 233 24.28 18.40 -25.41
CA ASN A 233 25.76 18.49 -25.42
C ASN A 233 26.40 17.11 -25.15
N GLN A 234 27.73 16.99 -25.13
CA GLN A 234 28.40 15.80 -24.59
C GLN A 234 28.30 15.79 -23.06
N VAL A 235 28.84 16.82 -22.41
CA VAL A 235 28.66 17.10 -20.97
C VAL A 235 27.91 18.41 -20.82
N ALA A 236 26.91 18.47 -19.93
CA ALA A 236 26.17 19.71 -19.70
C ALA A 236 27.00 20.71 -18.90
N VAL A 237 27.52 20.27 -17.76
CA VAL A 237 28.33 21.10 -16.86
C VAL A 237 29.55 20.29 -16.44
N ASP A 238 30.74 20.77 -16.78
CA ASP A 238 32.01 20.15 -16.45
C ASP A 238 32.86 21.09 -15.58
N ILE A 239 33.01 20.74 -14.31
CA ILE A 239 33.74 21.52 -13.32
C ILE A 239 35.08 20.84 -13.10
N LEU A 240 36.13 21.43 -13.65
CA LEU A 240 37.49 20.90 -13.65
C LEU A 240 38.33 21.44 -12.50
N SER A 241 37.97 22.61 -11.94
CA SER A 241 38.70 23.31 -10.87
C SER A 241 37.81 24.38 -10.21
N GLY A 242 38.29 24.94 -9.10
CA GLY A 242 37.66 26.06 -8.41
C GLY A 242 36.74 25.59 -7.28
N ASN A 243 36.82 26.27 -6.13
CA ASN A 243 36.09 25.89 -4.94
C ASN A 243 34.77 26.65 -4.82
N GLY A 244 33.73 26.01 -4.28
CA GLY A 244 32.46 26.67 -3.95
C GLY A 244 31.56 26.96 -5.16
N ASN A 245 31.71 26.21 -6.25
CA ASN A 245 30.83 26.32 -7.42
C ASN A 245 29.40 25.89 -7.07
N VAL A 246 28.41 26.49 -7.75
CA VAL A 246 26.98 26.22 -7.52
C VAL A 246 26.28 25.94 -8.84
N VAL A 247 25.55 24.82 -8.90
CA VAL A 247 24.69 24.44 -10.03
C VAL A 247 23.27 24.30 -9.50
N GLN A 248 22.37 25.23 -9.80
CA GLN A 248 21.02 25.28 -9.23
C GLN A 248 19.95 25.70 -10.24
N ASN A 249 18.74 25.14 -10.09
CA ASN A 249 17.57 25.43 -10.94
C ASN A 249 17.79 25.23 -12.45
N ASN A 250 18.62 24.27 -12.85
CA ASN A 250 18.85 23.96 -14.26
C ASN A 250 18.03 22.75 -14.69
N PHE A 251 17.61 22.75 -15.95
CA PHE A 251 17.12 21.57 -16.64
C PHE A 251 18.25 21.01 -17.51
N ILE A 252 18.68 19.79 -17.17
CA ILE A 252 19.87 19.16 -17.73
C ILE A 252 19.48 17.82 -18.34
N GLY A 253 19.57 17.73 -19.67
CA GLY A 253 19.21 16.53 -20.44
C GLY A 253 17.74 16.45 -20.84
N THR A 254 16.96 17.50 -20.57
CA THR A 254 15.53 17.58 -20.87
C THR A 254 15.19 18.74 -21.80
N ASN A 255 14.00 18.73 -22.37
CA ASN A 255 13.43 19.88 -23.07
C ASN A 255 13.05 21.02 -22.09
N ALA A 256 12.69 22.19 -22.62
CA ALA A 256 12.25 23.34 -21.82
C ALA A 256 11.05 23.02 -20.90
N ASN A 257 10.19 22.08 -21.29
CA ASN A 257 9.07 21.64 -20.44
C ASN A 257 9.48 20.68 -19.31
N GLY A 258 10.75 20.24 -19.26
CA GLY A 258 11.25 19.32 -18.23
C GLY A 258 10.60 17.92 -18.26
N ASN A 259 10.01 17.53 -19.38
CA ASN A 259 9.17 16.33 -19.49
C ASN A 259 9.57 15.35 -20.60
N ALA A 260 10.47 15.73 -21.50
CA ALA A 260 11.01 14.85 -22.53
C ALA A 260 12.53 14.95 -22.58
N ALA A 261 13.20 13.86 -22.95
CA ALA A 261 14.65 13.79 -23.00
C ALA A 261 15.18 14.55 -24.22
N LEU A 262 16.19 15.38 -23.98
CA LEU A 262 17.11 15.94 -24.96
C LEU A 262 18.53 15.61 -24.47
N PRO A 263 18.96 14.34 -24.60
CA PRO A 263 20.07 13.82 -23.84
C PRO A 263 21.35 14.62 -24.03
N ASN A 264 22.07 14.90 -22.94
CA ASN A 264 23.51 15.10 -23.05
C ASN A 264 24.16 13.72 -23.20
N ASN A 265 24.94 13.51 -24.27
CA ASN A 265 25.32 12.18 -24.73
C ASN A 265 26.83 12.06 -24.93
N SER A 266 27.56 12.10 -23.82
CA SER A 266 29.01 11.94 -23.79
C SER A 266 29.48 10.62 -24.43
N ALA A 267 30.58 10.70 -25.18
CA ALA A 267 31.31 9.53 -25.69
C ALA A 267 32.12 8.81 -24.58
N CYS A 268 32.52 9.52 -23.52
CA CYS A 268 33.13 8.92 -22.33
C CYS A 268 32.06 8.49 -21.32
N ASP A 269 32.44 7.62 -20.38
CA ASP A 269 31.58 7.19 -19.27
C ASP A 269 31.47 8.30 -18.21
N CYS A 270 30.76 9.36 -18.59
CA CYS A 270 30.77 10.65 -17.91
C CYS A 270 29.36 11.06 -17.52
N GLY A 271 29.24 11.75 -16.38
CA GLY A 271 27.97 12.33 -15.95
C GLY A 271 27.61 13.59 -16.73
N ALA A 272 26.33 13.94 -16.78
CA ALA A 272 25.87 15.19 -17.39
C ALA A 272 26.36 16.41 -16.59
N VAL A 273 26.34 16.31 -15.26
CA VAL A 273 27.10 17.21 -14.36
C VAL A 273 28.31 16.45 -13.85
N ARG A 274 29.50 16.88 -14.25
CA ARG A 274 30.77 16.26 -13.86
C ARG A 274 31.56 17.22 -12.98
N VAL A 275 32.00 16.73 -11.83
CA VAL A 275 32.89 17.45 -10.90
C VAL A 275 34.19 16.66 -10.81
N THR A 276 35.31 17.31 -11.10
CA THR A 276 36.65 16.71 -11.12
C THR A 276 37.72 17.74 -10.72
N GLY A 277 38.98 17.30 -10.66
CA GLY A 277 40.11 18.11 -10.21
C GLY A 277 39.98 18.57 -8.76
N ASP A 278 40.52 19.74 -8.42
CA ASP A 278 40.51 20.34 -7.07
C ASP A 278 39.25 21.21 -6.85
N ALA A 279 38.07 20.74 -7.26
CA ALA A 279 36.82 21.52 -7.22
C ALA A 279 36.01 21.31 -5.93
N ASP A 280 36.60 21.61 -4.78
CA ASP A 280 36.02 21.34 -3.47
C ASP A 280 34.76 22.17 -3.19
N ASN A 281 33.89 21.64 -2.31
CA ASN A 281 32.70 22.35 -1.83
C ASN A 281 31.70 22.75 -2.93
N THR A 282 31.69 22.03 -4.06
CA THR A 282 30.70 22.24 -5.12
C THR A 282 29.30 21.85 -4.63
N THR A 283 28.30 22.69 -4.89
CA THR A 283 26.89 22.44 -4.55
C THR A 283 26.07 22.24 -5.82
N ILE A 284 25.49 21.05 -5.98
CA ILE A 284 24.57 20.69 -7.04
C ILE A 284 23.17 20.60 -6.44
N GLY A 285 22.34 21.58 -6.75
CA GLY A 285 20.96 21.69 -6.29
C GLY A 285 20.79 22.46 -4.98
N GLY A 286 19.60 22.39 -4.43
CA GLY A 286 19.18 23.10 -3.23
C GLY A 286 17.70 22.91 -2.96
N LEU A 287 17.21 23.59 -1.92
CA LEU A 287 15.81 23.53 -1.50
C LEU A 287 14.90 24.34 -2.43
N GLY A 288 13.63 23.98 -2.49
CA GLY A 288 12.62 24.72 -3.26
C GLY A 288 13.00 24.86 -4.74
N GLN A 289 13.07 26.09 -5.22
CA GLN A 289 13.37 26.40 -6.63
C GLN A 289 14.84 26.21 -7.02
N ALA A 290 15.76 26.02 -6.07
CA ALA A 290 17.18 25.76 -6.38
C ALA A 290 17.44 24.34 -6.95
N ARG A 291 16.41 23.49 -6.97
CA ARG A 291 16.44 22.12 -7.49
C ARG A 291 16.80 22.07 -8.98
N ASN A 292 17.78 21.24 -9.34
CA ASN A 292 17.96 20.87 -10.75
C ASN A 292 17.07 19.69 -11.13
N VAL A 293 16.72 19.62 -12.42
CA VAL A 293 16.20 18.42 -13.08
C VAL A 293 17.33 17.85 -13.93
N ILE A 294 17.90 16.72 -13.53
CA ILE A 294 19.06 16.07 -14.17
C ILE A 294 18.60 14.70 -14.67
N SER A 295 18.05 14.68 -15.87
CA SER A 295 17.21 13.57 -16.35
C SER A 295 17.33 13.38 -17.86
N GLY A 296 17.06 12.18 -18.35
CA GLY A 296 17.12 11.87 -19.77
C GLY A 296 18.53 11.92 -20.39
N ASN A 297 19.59 11.95 -19.59
CA ASN A 297 20.97 11.95 -20.11
C ASN A 297 21.41 10.56 -20.54
N GLY A 298 22.33 10.47 -21.50
CA GLY A 298 22.75 9.18 -22.09
C GLY A 298 23.54 8.27 -21.14
N LYS A 299 24.11 8.84 -20.07
CA LYS A 299 24.97 8.16 -19.08
C LYS A 299 24.53 8.53 -17.66
N HIS A 300 25.43 8.88 -16.76
CA HIS A 300 25.10 9.23 -15.38
C HIS A 300 24.44 10.61 -15.30
N GLY A 301 23.59 10.83 -14.30
CA GLY A 301 23.06 12.17 -14.02
C GLY A 301 24.18 13.08 -13.50
N VAL A 302 24.70 12.74 -12.32
CA VAL A 302 25.82 13.43 -11.67
C VAL A 302 26.99 12.46 -11.55
N GLN A 303 28.20 12.94 -11.83
CA GLN A 303 29.43 12.20 -11.62
C GLN A 303 30.43 13.04 -10.83
N ILE A 304 30.96 12.47 -9.75
CA ILE A 304 31.96 13.11 -8.89
C ILE A 304 33.22 12.24 -8.95
N VAL A 305 34.33 12.83 -9.42
CA VAL A 305 35.59 12.15 -9.71
C VAL A 305 36.77 12.89 -9.07
N ALA A 306 37.90 12.20 -8.91
CA ALA A 306 39.21 12.76 -8.55
C ALA A 306 39.32 13.22 -7.09
N VAL A 307 40.04 14.31 -6.80
CA VAL A 307 40.34 14.79 -5.44
C VAL A 307 39.33 15.81 -4.91
N ALA A 308 38.24 16.08 -5.65
CA ALA A 308 37.20 17.00 -5.22
C ALA A 308 36.46 16.46 -3.98
N THR A 309 36.57 17.17 -2.87
CA THR A 309 35.97 16.81 -1.58
C THR A 309 34.74 17.65 -1.26
N HIS A 310 33.89 17.15 -0.37
CA HIS A 310 32.75 17.89 0.20
C HIS A 310 31.74 18.40 -0.84
N THR A 311 31.59 17.69 -1.97
CA THR A 311 30.54 17.98 -2.94
C THR A 311 29.17 17.64 -2.35
N LYS A 312 28.21 18.55 -2.51
CA LYS A 312 26.84 18.39 -2.03
C LYS A 312 25.89 18.25 -3.20
N VAL A 313 25.22 17.10 -3.31
CA VAL A 313 24.13 16.88 -4.26
C VAL A 313 22.84 16.86 -3.46
N GLN A 314 22.03 17.91 -3.52
CA GLN A 314 20.87 18.07 -2.62
C GLN A 314 19.62 18.59 -3.34
N GLY A 315 18.46 18.09 -2.94
CA GLY A 315 17.15 18.57 -3.39
C GLY A 315 16.89 18.41 -4.90
N ASN A 316 17.69 17.63 -5.64
CA ASN A 316 17.56 17.46 -7.09
C ASN A 316 16.50 16.43 -7.47
N PHE A 317 15.99 16.56 -8.69
CA PHE A 317 15.28 15.50 -9.40
C PHE A 317 16.23 14.85 -10.40
N ILE A 318 16.55 13.58 -10.19
CA ILE A 318 17.53 12.82 -10.96
C ILE A 318 16.87 11.58 -11.54
N GLY A 319 16.67 11.58 -12.86
CA GLY A 319 15.95 10.52 -13.57
C GLY A 319 14.42 10.66 -13.54
N THR A 320 13.91 11.78 -13.03
CA THR A 320 12.49 12.17 -13.14
C THR A 320 12.33 13.48 -13.88
N GLY A 321 11.20 13.70 -14.56
CA GLY A 321 10.81 15.02 -15.04
C GLY A 321 10.47 15.98 -13.88
N ILE A 322 10.20 17.24 -14.22
CA ILE A 322 9.87 18.28 -13.23
C ILE A 322 8.60 17.99 -12.41
N LEU A 323 7.69 17.16 -12.94
CA LEU A 323 6.47 16.70 -12.24
C LEU A 323 6.64 15.32 -11.57
N GLY A 324 7.85 14.76 -11.55
CA GLY A 324 8.13 13.44 -10.97
C GLY A 324 7.84 12.26 -11.90
N ASN A 325 7.44 12.49 -13.17
CA ASN A 325 7.25 11.44 -14.15
C ASN A 325 8.58 10.75 -14.53
N PRO A 326 8.58 9.48 -14.96
CA PRO A 326 9.81 8.78 -15.35
C PRO A 326 10.53 9.49 -16.49
N LEU A 327 11.83 9.75 -16.30
CA LEU A 327 12.72 10.31 -17.31
C LEU A 327 14.18 9.95 -17.00
N GLY A 328 14.42 8.65 -16.85
CA GLY A 328 15.69 8.09 -16.39
C GLY A 328 16.93 8.57 -17.14
N ASN A 329 18.05 8.68 -16.43
CA ASN A 329 19.35 8.72 -17.08
C ASN A 329 19.77 7.29 -17.50
N GLY A 330 20.62 7.15 -18.51
CA GLY A 330 21.04 5.84 -19.03
C GLY A 330 21.95 5.03 -18.10
N GLY A 331 22.69 5.70 -17.21
CA GLY A 331 23.57 5.12 -16.18
C GLY A 331 23.02 5.31 -14.77
N SER A 332 23.91 5.45 -13.78
CA SER A 332 23.50 5.74 -12.39
C SER A 332 22.96 7.16 -12.23
N GLY A 333 22.06 7.38 -11.27
CA GLY A 333 21.62 8.73 -10.94
C GLY A 333 22.78 9.60 -10.47
N VAL A 334 23.52 9.10 -9.48
CA VAL A 334 24.77 9.68 -8.99
C VAL A 334 25.87 8.63 -8.99
N LEU A 335 27.02 8.94 -9.58
CA LEU A 335 28.23 8.12 -9.55
C LEU A 335 29.34 8.84 -8.77
N ILE A 336 29.88 8.16 -7.77
CA ILE A 336 31.01 8.63 -6.94
C ILE A 336 32.23 7.74 -7.21
N ASN A 337 33.33 8.35 -7.67
CA ASN A 337 34.57 7.62 -8.01
C ASN A 337 35.83 8.33 -7.47
N GLY A 338 36.48 7.75 -6.46
CA GLY A 338 37.83 8.16 -6.01
C GLY A 338 37.90 9.34 -5.04
N ILE A 339 36.82 9.71 -4.37
CA ILE A 339 36.74 10.88 -3.48
C ILE A 339 36.58 10.53 -1.99
N VAL A 340 36.49 11.54 -1.12
CA VAL A 340 36.14 11.42 0.30
C VAL A 340 35.16 12.54 0.68
N GLY A 341 34.17 12.25 1.53
CA GLY A 341 33.39 13.28 2.22
C GLY A 341 32.24 13.93 1.42
N SER A 342 31.72 13.30 0.36
CA SER A 342 30.56 13.87 -0.36
C SER A 342 29.24 13.62 0.35
N THR A 343 28.30 14.55 0.18
CA THR A 343 26.95 14.44 0.73
C THR A 343 25.93 14.35 -0.40
N ILE A 344 25.21 13.24 -0.46
CA ILE A 344 24.04 13.04 -1.32
C ILE A 344 22.81 13.17 -0.43
N GLY A 345 22.04 14.23 -0.63
CA GLY A 345 20.89 14.59 0.19
C GLY A 345 21.29 15.48 1.35
N GLY A 346 20.77 15.19 2.55
CA GLY A 346 21.03 15.97 3.76
C GLY A 346 19.90 15.85 4.78
N SER A 347 19.79 16.79 5.71
CA SER A 347 18.68 16.83 6.67
C SER A 347 17.41 17.46 6.07
N GLY A 348 16.24 16.98 6.48
CA GLY A 348 14.94 17.52 6.07
C GLY A 348 14.72 17.45 4.56
N ASP A 349 14.35 18.57 3.95
CA ASP A 349 13.99 18.66 2.52
C ASP A 349 15.20 18.61 1.56
N ALA A 350 16.41 18.39 2.08
CA ALA A 350 17.64 18.30 1.27
C ALA A 350 17.76 16.98 0.48
N GLY A 351 16.90 15.99 0.75
CA GLY A 351 16.86 14.72 0.01
C GLY A 351 16.61 14.90 -1.49
N ASN A 352 17.38 14.20 -2.32
CA ASN A 352 17.12 14.13 -3.75
C ASN A 352 16.00 13.12 -4.04
N THR A 353 15.29 13.31 -5.15
CA THR A 353 14.51 12.22 -5.78
C THR A 353 15.40 11.61 -6.86
N ILE A 354 15.79 10.34 -6.69
CA ILE A 354 16.68 9.61 -7.58
C ILE A 354 15.94 8.35 -8.06
N ALA A 355 15.38 8.40 -9.27
CA ALA A 355 14.52 7.33 -9.73
C ALA A 355 14.63 7.06 -11.23
N PHE A 356 14.23 5.86 -11.64
CA PHE A 356 14.13 5.46 -13.06
C PHE A 356 15.45 5.45 -13.83
N ASN A 357 16.59 5.56 -13.16
CA ASN A 357 17.90 5.52 -13.82
C ASN A 357 18.21 4.10 -14.32
N GLY A 358 18.95 3.97 -15.42
CA GLY A 358 19.22 2.67 -16.07
C GLY A 358 20.15 1.74 -15.28
N ALA A 359 20.92 2.28 -14.32
CA ALA A 359 21.76 1.53 -13.40
C ALA A 359 21.33 1.73 -11.94
N ASN A 360 22.27 1.87 -11.01
CA ASN A 360 22.00 2.11 -9.60
C ASN A 360 21.49 3.55 -9.36
N GLY A 361 20.72 3.78 -8.29
CA GLY A 361 20.37 5.14 -7.89
C GLY A 361 21.63 5.96 -7.55
N VAL A 362 22.42 5.44 -6.62
CA VAL A 362 23.73 5.97 -6.22
C VAL A 362 24.75 4.84 -6.28
N THR A 363 25.84 5.03 -7.04
CA THR A 363 26.99 4.12 -7.09
C THR A 363 28.18 4.76 -6.40
N VAL A 364 28.87 4.01 -5.53
CA VAL A 364 30.09 4.46 -4.84
C VAL A 364 31.22 3.48 -5.11
N LEU A 365 32.22 3.79 -5.94
CA LEU A 365 33.19 2.78 -6.40
C LEU A 365 34.34 2.46 -5.42
N VAL A 366 35.07 3.47 -4.93
CA VAL A 366 36.28 3.28 -4.10
C VAL A 366 36.43 4.42 -3.07
N SER A 367 35.32 4.91 -2.55
CA SER A 367 35.22 6.17 -1.81
C SER A 367 34.76 5.94 -0.37
N VAL A 368 35.27 6.74 0.57
CA VAL A 368 34.91 6.70 2.00
C VAL A 368 34.27 8.01 2.45
N GLU A 369 33.59 7.99 3.60
CA GLU A 369 32.95 9.15 4.25
C GLU A 369 31.81 9.79 3.42
N ASN A 370 31.13 8.99 2.58
CA ASN A 370 30.03 9.49 1.75
C ASN A 370 28.69 9.38 2.47
N THR A 371 28.13 10.53 2.82
CA THR A 371 26.87 10.65 3.54
C THR A 371 25.70 10.64 2.56
N ILE A 372 24.81 9.65 2.65
CA ILE A 372 23.64 9.52 1.79
C ILE A 372 22.39 9.58 2.66
N LEU A 373 21.77 10.75 2.79
CA LEU A 373 20.69 10.97 3.76
C LEU A 373 19.41 11.50 3.14
N SER A 374 18.28 10.97 3.61
CA SER A 374 16.92 11.43 3.32
C SER A 374 16.54 11.43 1.84
N ASN A 375 17.31 10.76 0.98
CA ASN A 375 17.02 10.65 -0.45
C ASN A 375 15.84 9.71 -0.69
N ARG A 376 14.99 10.07 -1.64
CA ARG A 376 13.98 9.19 -2.20
C ARG A 376 14.58 8.46 -3.40
N ILE A 377 15.05 7.25 -3.18
CA ILE A 377 15.71 6.43 -4.20
C ILE A 377 14.80 5.27 -4.54
N PHE A 378 14.32 5.16 -5.78
CA PHE A 378 13.39 4.08 -6.16
C PHE A 378 13.27 3.86 -7.68
N SER A 379 12.80 2.67 -8.08
CA SER A 379 12.59 2.26 -9.46
C SER A 379 13.81 2.44 -10.37
N ASN A 380 15.02 2.28 -9.84
CA ASN A 380 16.24 2.27 -10.67
C ASN A 380 16.42 0.87 -11.30
N GLY A 381 17.24 0.77 -12.35
CA GLY A 381 17.43 -0.47 -13.10
C GLY A 381 18.25 -1.54 -12.36
N LYS A 382 18.93 -1.14 -11.28
CA LYS A 382 19.69 -1.97 -10.34
C LYS A 382 19.34 -1.56 -8.89
N LEU A 383 20.30 -1.58 -7.96
CA LEU A 383 20.09 -1.23 -6.56
C LEU A 383 19.86 0.28 -6.36
N GLY A 384 19.24 0.63 -5.24
CA GLY A 384 19.10 2.03 -4.83
C GLY A 384 20.46 2.66 -4.51
N ILE A 385 21.25 2.00 -3.66
CA ILE A 385 22.63 2.35 -3.32
C ILE A 385 23.47 1.09 -3.51
N ASP A 386 24.60 1.21 -4.18
CA ASP A 386 25.53 0.11 -4.44
C ASP A 386 26.95 0.57 -4.09
N LEU A 387 27.55 -0.07 -3.10
CA LEU A 387 28.91 0.19 -2.65
C LEU A 387 29.86 -0.75 -3.40
N ASN A 388 30.91 -0.20 -3.98
CA ASN A 388 31.87 -0.82 -4.90
C ASN A 388 31.31 -1.29 -6.26
N ASP A 389 30.01 -1.12 -6.54
CA ASP A 389 29.34 -1.58 -7.77
C ASP A 389 29.46 -3.10 -7.95
N ASP A 390 29.42 -3.85 -6.85
CA ASP A 390 29.56 -5.32 -6.82
C ASP A 390 28.26 -6.04 -6.43
N GLY A 391 27.16 -5.28 -6.25
CA GLY A 391 25.86 -5.80 -5.87
C GLY A 391 25.58 -5.52 -4.41
N VAL A 392 24.87 -6.44 -3.74
CA VAL A 392 24.56 -6.24 -2.32
C VAL A 392 25.77 -6.61 -1.48
N THR A 393 26.34 -5.63 -0.81
CA THR A 393 27.47 -5.77 0.10
C THR A 393 27.04 -6.57 1.34
N PRO A 394 27.57 -7.80 1.59
CA PRO A 394 27.16 -8.58 2.76
C PRO A 394 27.63 -7.96 4.07
N ASN A 395 26.76 -7.98 5.09
CA ASN A 395 27.14 -7.56 6.44
C ASN A 395 28.26 -8.46 7.02
N ASP A 396 29.33 -7.85 7.53
CA ASP A 396 30.44 -8.53 8.23
C ASP A 396 30.40 -8.30 9.76
N ALA A 397 31.24 -9.01 10.53
CA ALA A 397 31.24 -8.85 11.99
C ALA A 397 32.09 -7.65 12.42
N GLY A 398 31.47 -6.64 13.00
CA GLY A 398 32.16 -5.47 13.57
C GLY A 398 32.68 -4.45 12.55
N ASP A 399 32.25 -4.53 11.29
CA ASP A 399 32.62 -3.60 10.21
C ASP A 399 34.14 -3.54 9.95
N THR A 400 34.71 -4.70 9.65
CA THR A 400 36.18 -4.90 9.58
C THR A 400 36.79 -4.45 8.27
N ASN A 401 35.98 -4.29 7.22
CA ASN A 401 36.39 -3.83 5.90
C ASN A 401 36.07 -2.34 5.64
N ALA A 402 35.52 -1.63 6.62
CA ALA A 402 35.07 -0.24 6.56
C ALA A 402 33.92 0.04 5.58
N GLN A 403 33.20 -1.01 5.15
CA GLN A 403 31.97 -0.87 4.39
C GLN A 403 30.80 -0.96 5.36
N GLN A 404 30.08 0.15 5.49
CA GLN A 404 29.05 0.29 6.50
C GLN A 404 27.97 -0.79 6.35
N ASN A 405 27.88 -1.68 7.33
CA ASN A 405 26.81 -2.67 7.41
C ASN A 405 25.43 -2.00 7.46
N PHE A 406 24.47 -2.56 6.72
CA PHE A 406 23.09 -2.11 6.74
C PHE A 406 22.29 -2.72 7.91
N PRO A 407 21.23 -2.06 8.38
CA PRO A 407 20.33 -2.63 9.38
C PRO A 407 19.67 -3.93 8.91
N VAL A 408 19.45 -4.89 9.80
CA VAL A 408 18.63 -6.08 9.53
C VAL A 408 17.28 -5.89 10.20
N ILE A 409 16.25 -5.56 9.40
CA ILE A 409 14.88 -5.46 9.90
C ILE A 409 14.31 -6.88 10.03
N THR A 410 13.89 -7.26 11.22
CA THR A 410 13.44 -8.62 11.55
C THR A 410 11.94 -8.78 11.49
N SER A 411 11.19 -7.72 11.84
CA SER A 411 9.73 -7.72 11.75
C SER A 411 9.18 -6.31 11.73
N VAL A 412 8.03 -6.15 11.07
CA VAL A 412 7.27 -4.90 11.09
C VAL A 412 5.81 -5.18 11.47
N PRO A 413 5.49 -5.57 12.72
CA PRO A 413 4.11 -5.79 13.12
C PRO A 413 3.32 -4.48 13.19
N ARG A 414 2.08 -4.53 12.70
CA ARG A 414 1.11 -3.46 12.93
C ARG A 414 0.56 -3.55 14.35
N SER A 415 0.59 -2.43 15.07
CA SER A 415 -0.04 -2.24 16.38
C SER A 415 -0.92 -1.00 16.33
N GLY A 416 -2.23 -1.18 16.14
CA GLY A 416 -3.18 -0.08 15.94
C GLY A 416 -2.84 0.74 14.69
N ASP A 417 -2.62 2.05 14.88
CA ASP A 417 -2.25 3.02 13.82
C ASP A 417 -0.74 3.21 13.67
N VAL A 418 0.07 2.29 14.21
CA VAL A 418 1.52 2.34 14.17
C VAL A 418 2.09 1.04 13.59
N ALA A 419 3.10 1.16 12.74
CA ALA A 419 4.00 0.08 12.36
C ALA A 419 5.20 0.07 13.31
N LEU A 420 5.39 -1.01 14.06
CA LEU A 420 6.55 -1.19 14.93
C LEU A 420 7.67 -1.83 14.11
N ILE A 421 8.80 -1.14 13.95
CA ILE A 421 9.94 -1.61 13.17
C ILE A 421 10.97 -2.18 14.15
N ASN A 422 11.14 -3.50 14.11
CA ASN A 422 12.11 -4.22 14.94
C ASN A 422 13.25 -4.73 14.06
N GLY A 423 14.48 -4.62 14.57
CA GLY A 423 15.65 -5.09 13.85
C GLY A 423 16.91 -5.08 14.70
N THR A 424 18.04 -5.27 14.05
CA THR A 424 19.37 -5.20 14.65
C THR A 424 20.35 -4.49 13.72
N LEU A 425 21.45 -4.02 14.30
CA LEU A 425 22.65 -3.61 13.58
C LEU A 425 23.84 -4.34 14.20
N ASN A 426 24.74 -4.88 13.37
CA ASN A 426 26.09 -5.23 13.79
C ASN A 426 27.07 -4.38 12.96
N SER A 427 27.88 -3.54 13.59
CA SER A 427 28.85 -2.66 12.92
C SER A 427 29.95 -2.26 13.92
N GLN A 428 30.71 -1.19 13.65
CA GLN A 428 31.83 -0.75 14.48
C GLN A 428 31.45 -0.69 15.97
N PRO A 429 32.18 -1.34 16.89
CA PRO A 429 31.86 -1.36 18.34
C PRO A 429 31.86 0.01 19.01
N SER A 430 30.97 0.20 19.99
CA SER A 430 30.88 1.41 20.82
C SER A 430 30.73 2.71 20.02
N THR A 431 29.98 2.65 18.92
CA THR A 431 29.79 3.74 17.97
C THR A 431 28.30 4.07 17.81
N SER A 432 27.98 5.36 17.68
CA SER A 432 26.61 5.83 17.40
C SER A 432 26.35 5.84 15.90
N PHE A 433 25.24 5.26 15.46
CA PHE A 433 24.78 5.24 14.07
C PHE A 433 23.43 5.92 13.94
N LYS A 434 23.24 6.66 12.85
CA LYS A 434 21.92 7.14 12.43
C LYS A 434 21.27 6.08 11.53
N ILE A 435 20.07 5.63 11.89
CA ILE A 435 19.27 4.70 11.09
C ILE A 435 18.14 5.47 10.43
N GLU A 436 18.03 5.44 9.10
CA GLU A 436 16.91 6.02 8.35
C GLU A 436 16.00 4.91 7.83
N PHE A 437 14.69 5.08 7.97
CA PHE A 437 13.68 4.12 7.54
C PHE A 437 12.90 4.64 6.34
N PHE A 438 12.56 3.74 5.43
CA PHE A 438 11.82 4.05 4.22
C PHE A 438 10.66 3.09 4.01
N SER A 439 9.54 3.61 3.54
CA SER A 439 8.38 2.84 3.09
C SER A 439 8.39 2.72 1.57
N ASN A 440 8.12 1.51 1.07
CA ASN A 440 8.17 1.16 -0.34
C ASN A 440 6.86 0.48 -0.76
N SER A 441 6.36 0.84 -1.94
CA SER A 441 5.17 0.22 -2.54
C SER A 441 5.39 -1.25 -2.91
N SER A 442 6.63 -1.61 -3.25
CA SER A 442 7.05 -2.95 -3.63
C SER A 442 8.47 -3.21 -3.12
N CYS A 443 8.81 -4.48 -2.96
CA CYS A 443 10.19 -4.87 -2.76
C CYS A 443 10.97 -4.77 -4.08
N ASP A 444 12.23 -4.36 -4.01
CA ASP A 444 13.15 -4.39 -5.15
C ASP A 444 13.40 -5.84 -5.62
N PRO A 445 13.61 -6.11 -6.92
CA PRO A 445 13.88 -7.45 -7.43
C PRO A 445 15.08 -8.16 -6.78
N SER A 446 16.08 -7.42 -6.28
CA SER A 446 17.22 -7.98 -5.55
C SER A 446 16.87 -8.48 -4.14
N GLY A 447 15.69 -8.13 -3.63
CA GLY A 447 15.28 -8.35 -2.24
C GLY A 447 15.83 -7.32 -1.25
N ASN A 448 16.89 -6.59 -1.61
CA ASN A 448 17.42 -5.46 -0.85
C ASN A 448 16.74 -4.21 -1.37
N GLY A 449 15.84 -3.65 -0.55
CA GLY A 449 14.85 -2.75 -1.10
C GLY A 449 15.44 -1.38 -1.38
N GLU A 450 14.74 -0.57 -2.16
CA GLU A 450 15.12 0.83 -2.32
C GLU A 450 14.50 1.68 -1.20
N GLY A 451 14.61 3.01 -1.27
CA GLY A 451 14.07 3.94 -0.28
C GLY A 451 13.12 4.95 -0.91
N GLN A 452 11.88 4.55 -1.21
CA GLN A 452 10.93 5.38 -1.97
C GLN A 452 10.38 6.57 -1.17
N THR A 453 10.02 6.36 0.10
CA THR A 453 9.44 7.38 0.97
C THR A 453 10.12 7.34 2.32
N PHE A 454 10.81 8.41 2.70
CA PHE A 454 11.39 8.56 4.02
C PHE A 454 10.29 8.64 5.09
N ILE A 455 10.35 7.78 6.12
CA ILE A 455 9.33 7.70 7.18
C ILE A 455 9.86 8.02 8.57
N GLY A 456 11.17 8.25 8.71
CA GLY A 456 11.78 8.69 9.96
C GLY A 456 13.18 8.14 10.17
N SER A 457 13.78 8.52 11.31
CA SER A 457 15.11 8.06 11.68
C SER A 457 15.26 7.93 13.20
N ILE A 458 16.17 7.07 13.64
CA ILE A 458 16.62 6.98 15.04
C ILE A 458 18.16 7.06 15.10
N ASN A 459 18.70 7.31 16.29
CA ASN A 459 20.10 7.05 16.58
C ASN A 459 20.20 5.80 17.47
N THR A 460 21.21 4.97 17.24
CA THR A 460 21.46 3.78 18.06
C THR A 460 22.96 3.62 18.33
N GLU A 461 23.32 3.12 19.50
CA GLU A 461 24.72 2.85 19.87
C GLU A 461 24.97 1.34 19.84
N THR A 462 26.09 0.93 19.24
CA THR A 462 26.56 -0.45 19.29
C THR A 462 27.27 -0.75 20.60
N ASP A 463 27.16 -1.97 21.10
CA ASP A 463 27.88 -2.43 22.28
C ASP A 463 29.37 -2.70 21.98
N GLY A 464 30.11 -3.20 22.97
CA GLY A 464 31.53 -3.57 22.82
C GLY A 464 31.79 -4.72 21.84
N ALA A 465 30.75 -5.43 21.40
CA ALA A 465 30.80 -6.47 20.37
C ALA A 465 30.22 -5.99 19.01
N GLY A 466 29.87 -4.70 18.89
CA GLY A 466 29.34 -4.13 17.65
C GLY A 466 27.84 -4.28 17.47
N ASN A 467 27.10 -4.84 18.42
CA ASN A 467 25.66 -5.12 18.27
C ASN A 467 24.78 -3.99 18.81
N SER A 468 23.65 -3.75 18.14
CA SER A 468 22.62 -2.85 18.61
C SER A 468 21.22 -3.38 18.25
N SER A 469 20.25 -3.19 19.14
CA SER A 469 18.84 -3.47 18.87
C SER A 469 18.16 -2.23 18.29
N ILE A 470 17.36 -2.42 17.25
CA ILE A 470 16.58 -1.35 16.61
C ILE A 470 15.12 -1.54 17.00
N THR A 471 14.53 -0.50 17.57
CA THR A 471 13.07 -0.42 17.80
C THR A 471 12.62 0.98 17.43
N ALA A 472 11.77 1.07 16.40
CA ALA A 472 11.18 2.31 15.94
C ALA A 472 9.68 2.16 15.71
N ALA A 473 8.98 3.29 15.62
CA ALA A 473 7.55 3.34 15.39
C ALA A 473 7.26 4.36 14.28
N ALA A 474 6.51 3.95 13.27
CA ALA A 474 6.07 4.82 12.18
C ALA A 474 4.53 4.87 12.14
N PRO A 475 3.91 6.07 12.09
CA PRO A 475 2.47 6.19 11.90
C PRO A 475 2.04 5.52 10.59
N MET A 476 0.94 4.76 10.60
CA MET A 476 0.42 4.13 9.38
C MET A 476 0.13 5.14 8.26
N SER A 477 -0.17 6.39 8.61
CA SER A 477 -0.38 7.49 7.66
C SER A 477 0.88 7.95 6.93
N SER A 478 2.09 7.63 7.42
CA SER A 478 3.34 7.98 6.76
C SER A 478 3.82 6.90 5.79
N LEU A 479 3.22 5.70 5.81
CA LEU A 479 3.59 4.60 4.91
C LEU A 479 2.93 4.81 3.54
N SER A 480 3.75 4.84 2.48
CA SER A 480 3.27 4.84 1.08
C SER A 480 3.15 3.43 0.50
N GLY A 481 3.50 2.41 1.28
CA GLY A 481 3.47 1.01 0.90
C GLY A 481 3.73 0.07 2.08
N ASN A 482 3.70 -1.24 1.80
CA ASN A 482 3.71 -2.29 2.82
C ASN A 482 5.10 -2.87 3.10
N PHE A 483 6.16 -2.32 2.52
CA PHE A 483 7.52 -2.81 2.70
C PHE A 483 8.39 -1.73 3.35
N ILE A 484 9.18 -2.12 4.35
CA ILE A 484 10.12 -1.24 5.04
C ILE A 484 11.54 -1.65 4.69
N THR A 485 12.39 -0.65 4.44
CA THR A 485 13.84 -0.77 4.31
C THR A 485 14.52 0.26 5.20
N ALA A 486 15.81 0.09 5.43
CA ALA A 486 16.59 1.04 6.21
C ALA A 486 18.03 1.16 5.74
N THR A 487 18.67 2.29 6.04
CA THR A 487 20.12 2.51 5.92
C THR A 487 20.71 2.84 7.28
N ALA A 488 22.01 2.61 7.46
CA ALA A 488 22.79 3.03 8.62
C ALA A 488 23.89 4.00 8.17
N THR A 489 24.08 5.09 8.91
CA THR A 489 25.16 6.05 8.67
C THR A 489 26.01 6.22 9.94
N ASN A 490 27.33 6.05 9.84
CA ASN A 490 28.25 6.23 10.95
C ASN A 490 28.69 7.71 11.16
N PRO A 491 29.38 8.05 12.26
CA PRO A 491 29.76 9.44 12.56
C PRO A 491 30.75 10.04 11.57
N SER A 492 31.56 9.20 10.89
CA SER A 492 32.44 9.62 9.80
C SER A 492 31.70 9.83 8.48
N GLY A 493 30.38 9.61 8.46
CA GLY A 493 29.53 9.87 7.32
C GLY A 493 29.40 8.73 6.32
N ASN A 494 29.93 7.53 6.60
CA ASN A 494 29.73 6.38 5.69
C ASN A 494 28.30 5.86 5.83
N THR A 495 27.58 5.75 4.72
CA THR A 495 26.21 5.22 4.68
C THR A 495 26.18 3.85 4.01
N SER A 496 25.45 2.91 4.62
CA SER A 496 25.23 1.58 4.06
C SER A 496 24.38 1.62 2.80
N GLU A 497 24.36 0.49 2.09
CA GLU A 497 23.26 0.15 1.19
C GLU A 497 21.95 0.03 1.97
N PHE A 498 20.84 -0.15 1.24
CA PHE A 498 19.56 -0.42 1.88
C PHE A 498 19.46 -1.87 2.37
N SER A 499 18.79 -2.04 3.51
CA SER A 499 18.47 -3.35 4.06
C SER A 499 17.59 -4.19 3.14
N GLN A 500 17.57 -5.50 3.39
CA GLN A 500 16.50 -6.37 2.90
C GLN A 500 15.11 -5.78 3.22
N CYS A 501 14.20 -5.84 2.25
CA CYS A 501 12.84 -5.37 2.46
C CYS A 501 12.11 -6.27 3.46
N THR A 502 11.40 -5.67 4.41
CA THR A 502 10.53 -6.41 5.35
C THR A 502 9.10 -5.97 5.18
N GLN A 503 8.20 -6.93 4.96
CA GLN A 503 6.79 -6.65 4.80
C GLN A 503 6.14 -6.35 6.16
N LEU A 504 5.27 -5.34 6.18
CA LEU A 504 4.34 -5.07 7.27
C LEU A 504 3.50 -6.32 7.53
N SER A 505 3.58 -6.88 8.73
CA SER A 505 2.77 -8.01 9.15
C SER A 505 1.55 -7.50 9.93
N THR A 506 0.36 -7.85 9.47
CA THR A 506 -0.87 -7.69 10.27
C THR A 506 -1.09 -8.97 11.07
N PRO A 507 -1.36 -8.87 12.38
CA PRO A 507 -1.74 -10.06 13.14
C PRO A 507 -3.06 -10.61 12.59
N LEU A 508 -3.10 -11.92 12.32
CA LEU A 508 -4.33 -12.60 11.89
C LEU A 508 -5.46 -12.36 12.89
N PRO A 509 -6.73 -12.35 12.44
CA PRO A 509 -7.86 -12.28 13.35
C PRO A 509 -7.83 -13.49 14.31
N VAL A 510 -8.23 -13.28 15.57
CA VAL A 510 -8.29 -14.33 16.59
C VAL A 510 -9.74 -14.53 17.00
N ILE A 511 -10.24 -15.77 16.97
CA ILE A 511 -11.60 -16.11 17.39
C ILE A 511 -11.56 -17.03 18.63
N GLN A 512 -12.32 -16.69 19.67
CA GLN A 512 -12.38 -17.41 20.94
C GLN A 512 -13.73 -17.25 21.62
N PHE A 513 -14.04 -18.07 22.64
CA PHE A 513 -15.21 -17.84 23.47
C PHE A 513 -15.05 -16.56 24.32
N GLY A 514 -16.15 -15.87 24.57
CA GLY A 514 -16.18 -14.70 25.45
C GLY A 514 -15.89 -15.05 26.92
N GLN A 515 -16.16 -16.30 27.31
CA GLN A 515 -15.92 -16.84 28.65
C GLN A 515 -15.40 -18.29 28.55
N SER A 516 -14.59 -18.71 29.53
CA SER A 516 -14.12 -20.10 29.64
C SER A 516 -15.13 -21.04 30.31
N SER A 517 -16.11 -20.48 31.01
CA SER A 517 -17.14 -21.24 31.72
C SER A 517 -18.47 -20.50 31.75
N TYR A 518 -19.56 -21.24 31.63
CA TYR A 518 -20.94 -20.78 31.76
C TYR A 518 -21.66 -21.65 32.79
N ILE A 519 -22.66 -21.07 33.46
CA ILE A 519 -23.49 -21.76 34.46
C ILE A 519 -24.95 -21.51 34.08
N THR A 520 -25.75 -22.57 34.10
CA THR A 520 -27.20 -22.53 33.91
C THR A 520 -27.87 -23.44 34.94
N PHE A 521 -29.16 -23.24 35.17
CA PHE A 521 -29.98 -24.22 35.88
C PHE A 521 -30.46 -25.28 34.90
N GLU A 522 -30.71 -26.48 35.43
CA GLU A 522 -31.51 -27.49 34.76
C GLU A 522 -32.94 -26.94 34.67
N ASP A 523 -33.39 -26.76 33.44
CA ASP A 523 -34.72 -26.28 33.07
C ASP A 523 -34.86 -26.46 31.56
N CYS A 524 -36.09 -26.46 31.04
CA CYS A 524 -36.32 -26.38 29.60
C CYS A 524 -36.01 -24.95 29.12
N THR A 525 -34.72 -24.68 28.89
CA THR A 525 -34.23 -23.32 28.62
C THR A 525 -33.08 -23.28 27.62
N ALA A 526 -32.75 -22.06 27.17
CA ALA A 526 -31.65 -21.77 26.26
C ALA A 526 -30.52 -20.98 26.95
N LEU A 527 -29.31 -21.53 26.90
CA LEU A 527 -28.08 -20.85 27.32
C LEU A 527 -27.37 -20.22 26.12
N THR A 528 -27.31 -18.88 26.07
CA THR A 528 -26.60 -18.15 25.01
C THR A 528 -25.09 -18.13 25.25
N ILE A 529 -24.33 -18.66 24.28
CA ILE A 529 -22.87 -18.68 24.27
C ILE A 529 -22.32 -17.61 23.34
N THR A 530 -21.42 -16.75 23.83
CA THR A 530 -20.79 -15.69 23.03
C THR A 530 -19.43 -16.11 22.49
N VAL A 531 -19.18 -15.82 21.22
CA VAL A 531 -17.90 -15.99 20.53
C VAL A 531 -17.38 -14.63 20.07
N ALA A 532 -16.17 -14.28 20.49
CA ALA A 532 -15.52 -13.00 20.20
C ALA A 532 -14.46 -13.15 19.12
N ARG A 533 -14.32 -12.11 18.30
CA ARG A 533 -13.30 -11.93 17.27
C ARG A 533 -12.46 -10.69 17.58
N GLY A 534 -11.16 -10.88 17.77
CA GLY A 534 -10.17 -9.82 17.96
C GLY A 534 -9.12 -9.78 16.84
N GLY A 535 -8.14 -8.89 16.94
CA GLY A 535 -7.11 -8.68 15.92
C GLY A 535 -7.63 -7.88 14.71
N ASP A 536 -7.20 -8.24 13.51
CA ASP A 536 -7.67 -7.62 12.27
C ASP A 536 -9.13 -8.00 11.97
N THR A 537 -10.02 -7.02 11.86
CA THR A 537 -11.43 -7.26 11.53
C THR A 537 -11.79 -6.84 10.11
N THR A 538 -10.82 -6.43 9.29
CA THR A 538 -11.07 -5.83 7.97
C THR A 538 -11.55 -6.82 6.91
N THR A 539 -11.33 -8.12 7.11
CA THR A 539 -11.76 -9.21 6.22
C THR A 539 -12.80 -10.10 6.90
N ALA A 540 -13.50 -10.97 6.14
CA ALA A 540 -14.41 -11.95 6.73
C ALA A 540 -13.65 -13.12 7.38
N ALA A 541 -14.22 -13.72 8.42
CA ALA A 541 -13.68 -14.93 9.06
C ALA A 541 -14.80 -15.84 9.57
N SER A 542 -14.54 -17.12 9.77
CA SER A 542 -15.51 -18.07 10.32
C SER A 542 -14.89 -19.11 11.25
N VAL A 543 -15.72 -19.74 12.08
CA VAL A 543 -15.34 -20.82 13.01
C VAL A 543 -16.51 -21.79 13.20
N SER A 544 -16.24 -23.08 13.34
CA SER A 544 -17.25 -24.08 13.71
C SER A 544 -17.26 -24.31 15.22
N TYR A 545 -18.41 -24.69 15.77
CA TYR A 545 -18.57 -25.10 17.17
C TYR A 545 -19.32 -26.43 17.27
N SER A 546 -19.07 -27.17 18.34
CA SER A 546 -19.84 -28.38 18.70
C SER A 546 -19.76 -28.69 20.19
N THR A 547 -20.86 -29.14 20.78
CA THR A 547 -20.93 -29.70 22.14
C THR A 547 -20.22 -31.05 22.25
N GLN A 548 -19.66 -31.36 23.42
CA GLN A 548 -19.12 -32.66 23.80
C GLN A 548 -19.54 -32.97 25.24
N SER A 549 -20.20 -34.11 25.44
CA SER A 549 -20.67 -34.58 26.75
C SER A 549 -19.53 -34.71 27.76
N GLY A 550 -19.86 -34.51 29.03
CA GLY A 550 -18.96 -34.67 30.17
C GLY A 550 -19.58 -35.61 31.19
N SER A 551 -19.89 -35.10 32.39
CA SER A 551 -20.82 -35.80 33.29
C SER A 551 -22.26 -35.64 32.79
N ALA A 552 -22.58 -34.45 32.26
CA ALA A 552 -23.83 -34.19 31.56
C ALA A 552 -23.88 -34.99 30.24
N SER A 553 -24.97 -35.75 30.05
CA SER A 553 -25.25 -36.54 28.87
C SER A 553 -25.99 -35.75 27.80
N GLU A 554 -25.55 -35.95 26.55
CA GLU A 554 -26.38 -35.58 25.41
C GLU A 554 -27.71 -36.35 25.50
N ARG A 555 -28.81 -35.73 25.06
CA ARG A 555 -30.19 -36.26 24.99
C ARG A 555 -31.00 -36.16 26.28
N SER A 556 -30.38 -36.29 27.45
CA SER A 556 -31.06 -36.12 28.74
C SER A 556 -31.00 -34.65 29.12
N ASP A 557 -29.89 -34.19 29.67
CA ASP A 557 -29.73 -32.86 30.30
C ASP A 557 -29.37 -31.74 29.30
N PHE A 558 -28.87 -32.06 28.10
CA PHE A 558 -28.75 -31.06 27.04
C PHE A 558 -28.92 -31.58 25.61
N ASN A 559 -29.22 -30.64 24.72
CA ASN A 559 -29.37 -30.88 23.30
C ASN A 559 -28.12 -30.48 22.50
N THR A 560 -27.74 -31.33 21.54
CA THR A 560 -26.57 -31.13 20.68
C THR A 560 -26.60 -29.77 20.01
N ALA A 561 -25.61 -28.93 20.30
CA ALA A 561 -25.42 -27.66 19.63
C ALA A 561 -24.15 -27.74 18.78
N ALA A 562 -24.31 -27.62 17.47
CA ALA A 562 -23.20 -27.55 16.55
C ALA A 562 -23.56 -26.65 15.37
N GLY A 563 -22.58 -25.95 14.82
CA GLY A 563 -22.80 -25.02 13.71
C GLY A 563 -21.52 -24.30 13.28
N THR A 564 -21.68 -23.31 12.39
CA THR A 564 -20.59 -22.44 11.93
C THR A 564 -21.00 -20.99 12.11
N ILE A 565 -20.16 -20.22 12.80
CA ILE A 565 -20.30 -18.78 12.99
C ILE A 565 -19.48 -18.09 11.92
N SER A 566 -20.09 -17.13 11.22
CA SER A 566 -19.41 -16.29 10.23
C SER A 566 -19.44 -14.83 10.67
N PHE A 567 -18.27 -14.19 10.64
CA PHE A 567 -18.06 -12.77 10.91
C PHE A 567 -17.84 -12.05 9.57
N ALA A 568 -18.72 -11.11 9.25
CA ALA A 568 -18.49 -10.15 8.18
C ALA A 568 -17.34 -9.19 8.56
N PRO A 569 -16.75 -8.46 7.58
CA PRO A 569 -15.80 -7.38 7.87
C PRO A 569 -16.36 -6.41 8.93
N GLY A 570 -15.58 -6.17 9.98
CA GLY A 570 -15.89 -5.29 11.10
C GLY A 570 -16.65 -5.93 12.27
N GLU A 571 -17.22 -7.12 12.11
CA GLU A 571 -17.95 -7.80 13.20
C GLU A 571 -16.99 -8.39 14.24
N THR A 572 -17.24 -8.12 15.53
CA THR A 572 -16.36 -8.50 16.65
C THR A 572 -16.95 -9.50 17.63
N ALA A 573 -18.26 -9.76 17.58
CA ALA A 573 -18.92 -10.75 18.42
C ALA A 573 -20.15 -11.36 17.73
N LYS A 574 -20.41 -12.63 18.02
CA LYS A 574 -21.61 -13.40 17.63
C LYS A 574 -21.99 -14.35 18.76
N SER A 575 -23.20 -14.88 18.74
CA SER A 575 -23.67 -15.84 19.73
C SER A 575 -24.48 -16.96 19.09
N PHE A 576 -24.65 -18.06 19.82
CA PHE A 576 -25.56 -19.15 19.52
C PHE A 576 -26.08 -19.74 20.84
N ASP A 577 -27.22 -20.42 20.79
CA ASP A 577 -27.83 -21.01 21.99
C ASP A 577 -27.53 -22.50 22.10
N VAL A 578 -27.30 -22.96 23.33
CA VAL A 578 -27.32 -24.37 23.71
C VAL A 578 -28.59 -24.61 24.50
N LEU A 579 -29.37 -25.61 24.11
CA LEU A 579 -30.65 -25.91 24.73
C LEU A 579 -30.45 -26.95 25.84
N ILE A 580 -31.00 -26.67 27.01
CA ILE A 580 -30.93 -27.47 28.24
C ILE A 580 -32.29 -28.15 28.41
N SER A 581 -32.31 -29.39 28.88
CA SER A 581 -33.56 -30.09 29.16
C SER A 581 -33.78 -30.18 30.67
N GLU A 582 -35.04 -30.29 31.06
CA GLU A 582 -35.47 -30.57 32.42
C GLU A 582 -35.74 -32.09 32.59
N ASP A 583 -35.32 -32.68 33.72
CA ASP A 583 -35.69 -34.05 34.06
C ASP A 583 -36.13 -34.23 35.53
N SER A 584 -36.15 -35.47 36.05
CA SER A 584 -36.57 -35.74 37.43
C SER A 584 -35.57 -36.63 38.17
N TYR A 585 -34.34 -36.71 37.69
CA TYR A 585 -33.24 -37.41 38.32
C TYR A 585 -32.47 -36.43 39.20
N VAL A 586 -32.16 -36.83 40.43
CA VAL A 586 -31.26 -36.05 41.29
C VAL A 586 -29.84 -36.52 40.99
N GLU A 587 -29.08 -35.72 40.25
CA GLU A 587 -27.77 -36.05 39.68
C GLU A 587 -26.64 -35.18 40.27
N GLY A 588 -27.01 -34.03 40.84
CA GLY A 588 -26.09 -32.99 41.29
C GLY A 588 -25.55 -32.16 40.12
N THR A 589 -24.61 -31.24 40.39
CA THR A 589 -24.06 -30.40 39.32
C THR A 589 -23.31 -31.22 38.28
N GLU A 590 -23.78 -31.13 37.04
CA GLU A 590 -23.18 -31.79 35.90
C GLU A 590 -22.49 -30.80 34.94
N SER A 591 -21.71 -31.31 34.00
CA SER A 591 -21.02 -30.46 33.04
C SER A 591 -20.75 -31.13 31.70
N PHE A 592 -20.75 -30.30 30.65
CA PHE A 592 -20.30 -30.63 29.29
C PHE A 592 -19.42 -29.50 28.75
N THR A 593 -18.90 -29.65 27.53
CA THR A 593 -18.08 -28.60 26.90
C THR A 593 -18.57 -28.22 25.51
N VAL A 594 -18.25 -27.00 25.08
CA VAL A 594 -18.38 -26.58 23.67
C VAL A 594 -17.00 -26.22 23.14
N VAL A 595 -16.67 -26.74 21.95
CA VAL A 595 -15.33 -26.61 21.35
C VAL A 595 -15.39 -25.87 20.03
N LEU A 596 -14.53 -24.86 19.85
CA LEU A 596 -14.31 -24.19 18.57
C LEU A 596 -13.32 -24.99 17.71
N SER A 597 -13.60 -25.07 16.40
CA SER A 597 -12.79 -25.79 15.43
C SER A 597 -12.88 -25.16 14.04
N ALA A 598 -12.06 -25.64 13.09
CA ALA A 598 -12.13 -25.27 11.67
C ALA A 598 -12.17 -23.75 11.39
N ALA A 599 -11.37 -22.96 12.14
CA ALA A 599 -11.27 -21.52 11.90
C ALA A 599 -10.74 -21.23 10.48
N SER A 600 -11.41 -20.33 9.77
CA SER A 600 -11.04 -19.88 8.43
C SER A 600 -10.95 -18.36 8.39
N GLY A 601 -9.87 -17.84 7.80
CA GLY A 601 -9.57 -16.40 7.83
C GLY A 601 -9.17 -15.88 9.22
N ALA A 602 -8.95 -16.76 10.20
CA ALA A 602 -8.59 -16.45 11.58
C ALA A 602 -7.80 -17.60 12.22
N THR A 603 -7.22 -17.38 13.39
CA THR A 603 -6.70 -18.42 14.29
C THR A 603 -7.59 -18.56 15.53
N LEU A 604 -7.54 -19.72 16.19
CA LEU A 604 -8.24 -19.91 17.46
C LEU A 604 -7.47 -19.24 18.60
N GLY A 605 -8.17 -18.47 19.42
CA GLY A 605 -7.64 -17.87 20.64
C GLY A 605 -7.83 -18.77 21.86
N SER A 606 -7.67 -18.18 23.05
CA SER A 606 -7.89 -18.87 24.32
C SER A 606 -8.88 -18.04 25.17
N PRO A 607 -10.04 -18.58 25.53
CA PRO A 607 -10.43 -20.00 25.46
C PRO A 607 -11.02 -20.45 24.10
N SER A 608 -10.54 -21.57 23.55
CA SER A 608 -11.16 -22.26 22.40
C SER A 608 -12.13 -23.38 22.80
N THR A 609 -12.23 -23.64 24.10
CA THR A 609 -13.18 -24.57 24.72
C THR A 609 -13.82 -23.86 25.90
N ALA A 610 -15.15 -23.93 26.00
CA ALA A 610 -15.90 -23.44 27.15
C ALA A 610 -16.57 -24.61 27.88
N THR A 611 -16.52 -24.60 29.21
CA THR A 611 -17.22 -25.57 30.07
C THR A 611 -18.58 -25.02 30.46
N ILE A 612 -19.64 -25.83 30.33
CA ILE A 612 -20.98 -25.46 30.78
C ILE A 612 -21.28 -26.33 32.00
N GLN A 613 -21.71 -25.70 33.08
CA GLN A 613 -22.19 -26.38 34.29
C GLN A 613 -23.71 -26.24 34.37
N ILE A 614 -24.38 -27.38 34.51
CA ILE A 614 -25.83 -27.46 34.73
C ILE A 614 -26.03 -27.67 36.23
N LEU A 615 -26.70 -26.72 36.87
CA LEU A 615 -27.05 -26.80 38.28
C LEU A 615 -28.41 -27.51 38.40
N ASP A 616 -28.35 -28.78 38.75
CA ASP A 616 -29.50 -29.61 39.15
C ASP A 616 -30.24 -29.00 40.34
N ASP A 617 -31.54 -29.22 40.38
CA ASP A 617 -32.44 -28.74 41.39
C ASP A 617 -32.28 -29.56 42.69
N SER A 618 -32.47 -28.89 43.84
CA SER A 618 -32.28 -29.57 45.13
C SER A 618 -33.37 -30.59 45.46
N SER A 619 -34.46 -30.62 44.67
CA SER A 619 -35.60 -31.51 44.84
C SER A 619 -36.41 -31.64 43.55
N GLU A 620 -36.37 -32.85 42.97
CA GLU A 620 -37.09 -33.14 41.73
C GLU A 620 -38.57 -33.50 41.87
N PRO A 621 -39.41 -33.26 40.83
CA PRO A 621 -40.77 -33.75 40.77
C PRO A 621 -40.83 -35.28 40.86
N ALA A 622 -41.83 -35.82 41.57
CA ALA A 622 -42.05 -37.27 41.65
C ALA A 622 -42.61 -37.88 40.35
N THR A 623 -42.94 -37.04 39.36
CA THR A 623 -43.49 -37.42 38.06
C THR A 623 -42.59 -36.91 36.96
N ASN A 624 -42.52 -37.65 35.87
CA ASN A 624 -41.74 -37.28 34.70
C ASN A 624 -42.17 -35.89 34.16
N PRO A 625 -41.26 -34.91 33.96
CA PRO A 625 -41.62 -33.53 33.62
C PRO A 625 -42.39 -33.40 32.31
N ILE A 626 -42.11 -34.24 31.32
CA ILE A 626 -42.90 -34.25 30.07
C ILE A 626 -44.36 -34.74 30.26
N ASP A 627 -44.78 -35.06 31.48
CA ASP A 627 -46.18 -35.18 31.86
C ASP A 627 -46.88 -33.85 32.19
N ALA A 628 -46.14 -32.76 32.38
CA ALA A 628 -46.65 -31.41 32.29
C ALA A 628 -46.84 -31.02 30.82
N ALA A 629 -47.82 -30.16 30.53
CA ALA A 629 -48.18 -29.85 29.14
C ALA A 629 -47.23 -28.82 28.51
N ASP A 630 -46.78 -27.88 29.31
CA ASP A 630 -45.75 -26.87 29.03
C ASP A 630 -44.40 -27.52 28.78
N ASP A 631 -43.86 -28.33 29.69
CA ASP A 631 -42.56 -28.99 29.49
C ASP A 631 -42.57 -29.91 28.28
N PHE A 632 -43.67 -30.67 28.08
CA PHE A 632 -43.86 -31.46 26.88
C PHE A 632 -43.76 -30.61 25.61
N VAL A 633 -44.35 -29.42 25.60
CA VAL A 633 -44.32 -28.52 24.43
C VAL A 633 -42.95 -27.88 24.25
N CYS A 634 -42.33 -27.36 25.31
CA CYS A 634 -40.99 -26.79 25.27
C CYS A 634 -39.98 -27.81 24.73
N GLN A 635 -40.03 -29.05 25.21
CA GLN A 635 -39.17 -30.12 24.70
C GLN A 635 -39.40 -30.41 23.20
N HIS A 636 -40.61 -30.21 22.67
CA HIS A 636 -40.85 -30.35 21.24
C HIS A 636 -40.23 -29.21 20.42
N TYR A 637 -40.21 -27.98 20.94
CA TYR A 637 -39.44 -26.90 20.31
C TYR A 637 -37.96 -27.26 20.23
N HIS A 638 -37.40 -27.76 21.33
CA HIS A 638 -36.01 -28.19 21.41
C HIS A 638 -35.69 -29.36 20.47
N ASP A 639 -36.49 -30.42 20.49
CA ASP A 639 -36.22 -31.68 19.77
C ASP A 639 -36.51 -31.60 18.27
N PHE A 640 -37.55 -30.86 17.86
CA PHE A 640 -37.98 -30.78 16.46
C PHE A 640 -37.54 -29.50 15.77
N LEU A 641 -37.52 -28.36 16.48
CA LEU A 641 -37.23 -27.05 15.89
C LEU A 641 -35.84 -26.52 16.26
N ASN A 642 -35.16 -27.15 17.22
CA ASN A 642 -33.79 -26.82 17.64
C ASN A 642 -33.64 -25.35 18.06
N ARG A 643 -34.66 -24.81 18.71
CA ARG A 643 -34.70 -23.48 19.32
C ARG A 643 -35.50 -23.50 20.60
N GLU A 644 -35.35 -22.44 21.38
CA GLU A 644 -36.26 -22.12 22.49
C GLU A 644 -37.66 -21.79 21.96
N ASP A 645 -38.68 -22.14 22.74
CA ASP A 645 -40.03 -21.71 22.45
C ASP A 645 -40.20 -20.19 22.58
N ASP A 646 -41.24 -19.70 21.92
CA ASP A 646 -41.71 -18.33 22.12
C ASP A 646 -42.98 -18.35 22.97
N GLU A 647 -43.15 -17.34 23.82
CA GLU A 647 -44.25 -17.27 24.80
C GLU A 647 -45.63 -17.55 24.17
N SER A 648 -45.88 -17.02 22.97
CA SER A 648 -47.14 -17.24 22.25
C SER A 648 -47.32 -18.67 21.75
N GLY A 649 -46.26 -19.27 21.22
CA GLY A 649 -46.25 -20.63 20.72
C GLY A 649 -46.41 -21.66 21.84
N LEU A 650 -45.65 -21.49 22.92
CA LEU A 650 -45.78 -22.30 24.13
C LEU A 650 -47.22 -22.24 24.66
N ALA A 651 -47.76 -21.04 24.87
CA ALA A 651 -49.12 -20.87 25.34
C ALA A 651 -50.15 -21.54 24.41
N PHE A 652 -50.01 -21.41 23.09
CA PHE A 652 -50.94 -22.00 22.13
C PHE A 652 -50.97 -23.53 22.20
N TRP A 653 -49.81 -24.17 22.16
CA TRP A 653 -49.71 -25.63 22.17
C TRP A 653 -50.03 -26.23 23.54
N THR A 654 -49.62 -25.58 24.62
CA THR A 654 -49.97 -25.98 26.00
C THR A 654 -51.49 -25.93 26.19
N ASN A 655 -52.15 -24.84 25.75
CA ASN A 655 -53.61 -24.72 25.82
C ASN A 655 -54.34 -25.77 24.99
N ASN A 656 -53.77 -26.24 23.88
CA ASN A 656 -54.35 -27.31 23.08
C ASN A 656 -54.47 -28.63 23.89
N ILE A 657 -53.51 -28.90 24.78
CA ILE A 657 -53.49 -30.08 25.65
C ILE A 657 -54.36 -29.84 26.90
N THR A 658 -54.16 -28.72 27.60
CA THR A 658 -54.85 -28.43 28.88
C THR A 658 -56.34 -28.19 28.71
N SER A 659 -56.81 -27.86 27.50
CA SER A 659 -58.25 -27.77 27.18
C SER A 659 -59.05 -29.05 27.48
N CYS A 660 -58.37 -30.20 27.63
CA CYS A 660 -58.97 -31.48 28.03
C CYS A 660 -59.29 -31.60 29.53
N GLY A 661 -58.87 -30.65 30.38
CA GLY A 661 -59.00 -30.76 31.83
C GLY A 661 -58.31 -32.02 32.36
N THR A 662 -59.06 -32.91 33.01
CA THR A 662 -58.54 -34.17 33.57
C THR A 662 -58.90 -35.42 32.73
N ASP A 663 -59.44 -35.26 31.52
CA ASP A 663 -59.77 -36.40 30.64
C ASP A 663 -58.51 -37.00 30.02
N ALA A 664 -58.03 -38.11 30.59
CA ALA A 664 -56.82 -38.81 30.14
C ALA A 664 -56.85 -39.25 28.66
N ALA A 665 -58.01 -39.63 28.11
CA ALA A 665 -58.12 -40.05 26.72
C ALA A 665 -58.07 -38.84 25.77
N CYS A 666 -58.63 -37.70 26.19
CA CYS A 666 -58.49 -36.44 25.49
C CYS A 666 -57.03 -35.96 25.51
N ILE A 667 -56.38 -35.94 26.68
CA ILE A 667 -54.98 -35.51 26.86
C ILE A 667 -54.06 -36.34 25.97
N GLN A 668 -54.17 -37.67 26.00
CA GLN A 668 -53.35 -38.55 25.16
C GLN A 668 -53.50 -38.21 23.68
N ARG A 669 -54.74 -38.00 23.21
CA ARG A 669 -54.99 -37.64 21.80
C ARG A 669 -54.41 -36.29 21.45
N LYS A 670 -54.60 -35.28 22.31
CA LYS A 670 -54.05 -33.93 22.11
C LYS A 670 -52.53 -33.92 22.14
N ARG A 671 -51.88 -34.74 22.96
CA ARG A 671 -50.41 -34.92 22.91
C ARG A 671 -49.95 -35.51 21.59
N ILE A 672 -50.61 -36.57 21.11
CA ILE A 672 -50.31 -37.18 19.81
C ILE A 672 -50.47 -36.15 18.68
N ASP A 673 -51.59 -35.42 18.66
CA ASP A 673 -51.87 -34.44 17.62
C ASP A 673 -50.93 -33.23 17.70
N THR A 674 -50.63 -32.72 18.90
CA THR A 674 -49.68 -31.62 19.11
C THR A 674 -48.29 -32.01 18.66
N SER A 675 -47.82 -33.19 19.09
CA SER A 675 -46.52 -33.71 18.73
C SER A 675 -46.35 -33.89 17.22
N ALA A 676 -47.35 -34.48 16.55
CA ALA A 676 -47.36 -34.59 15.10
C ALA A 676 -47.38 -33.21 14.41
N ALA A 677 -48.03 -32.21 15.02
CA ALA A 677 -48.12 -30.87 14.45
C ALA A 677 -46.77 -30.14 14.37
N PHE A 678 -45.81 -30.43 15.26
CA PHE A 678 -44.45 -29.87 15.16
C PHE A 678 -43.77 -30.28 13.86
N PHE A 679 -43.82 -31.56 13.51
CA PHE A 679 -43.32 -32.04 12.21
C PHE A 679 -44.10 -31.41 11.04
N LEU A 680 -45.43 -31.36 11.14
CA LEU A 680 -46.28 -30.85 10.06
C LEU A 680 -46.23 -29.33 9.91
N SER A 681 -45.63 -28.63 10.88
CA SER A 681 -45.55 -27.18 10.90
C SER A 681 -44.76 -26.65 9.71
N PHE A 682 -45.13 -25.46 9.26
CA PHE A 682 -44.35 -24.73 8.26
C PHE A 682 -42.89 -24.59 8.71
N GLU A 683 -42.67 -24.29 9.99
CA GLU A 683 -41.33 -24.08 10.54
C GLU A 683 -40.44 -25.31 10.34
N PHE A 684 -40.90 -26.50 10.73
CA PHE A 684 -40.11 -27.71 10.50
C PHE A 684 -39.94 -28.01 9.01
N GLN A 685 -41.01 -27.89 8.21
CA GLN A 685 -40.96 -28.23 6.79
C GLN A 685 -39.97 -27.37 6.00
N GLU A 686 -39.81 -26.10 6.37
CA GLU A 686 -38.88 -25.15 5.74
C GLU A 686 -37.51 -25.07 6.43
N THR A 687 -37.34 -25.70 7.60
CA THR A 687 -36.03 -25.82 8.27
C THR A 687 -35.45 -27.23 8.12
N GLY A 688 -35.71 -28.13 9.06
CA GLY A 688 -35.23 -29.51 9.05
C GLY A 688 -35.71 -30.30 7.82
N GLY A 689 -36.96 -30.10 7.39
CA GLY A 689 -37.51 -30.70 6.18
C GLY A 689 -36.76 -30.25 4.92
N PHE A 690 -36.48 -28.95 4.80
CA PHE A 690 -35.71 -28.40 3.68
C PHE A 690 -34.28 -28.96 3.63
N VAL A 691 -33.63 -29.11 4.78
CA VAL A 691 -32.30 -29.74 4.90
C VAL A 691 -32.32 -31.17 4.33
N LEU A 692 -33.28 -31.98 4.75
CA LEU A 692 -33.41 -33.37 4.31
C LEU A 692 -33.68 -33.47 2.80
N ARG A 693 -34.63 -32.67 2.28
CA ARG A 693 -34.91 -32.60 0.83
C ARG A 693 -33.69 -32.13 0.02
N THR A 694 -32.97 -31.13 0.51
CA THR A 694 -31.77 -30.61 -0.15
C THR A 694 -30.66 -31.66 -0.17
N GLN A 695 -30.41 -32.37 0.93
CA GLN A 695 -29.38 -33.42 1.01
C GLN A 695 -29.74 -34.64 0.15
N ARG A 696 -31.03 -35.01 0.10
CA ARG A 696 -31.55 -36.02 -0.83
C ARG A 696 -31.27 -35.62 -2.28
N THR A 697 -31.62 -34.40 -2.66
CA THR A 697 -31.42 -33.90 -4.03
C THR A 697 -29.94 -33.80 -4.39
N ALA A 698 -29.12 -33.19 -3.52
CA ALA A 698 -27.72 -32.92 -3.77
C ALA A 698 -26.86 -34.20 -3.76
N PHE A 699 -27.12 -35.14 -2.85
CA PHE A 699 -26.18 -36.24 -2.60
C PHE A 699 -26.85 -37.61 -2.55
N GLY A 700 -28.15 -37.71 -2.81
CA GLY A 700 -28.89 -38.96 -2.73
C GLY A 700 -29.04 -39.47 -1.29
N LYS A 701 -28.97 -38.57 -0.30
CA LYS A 701 -29.10 -38.86 1.13
C LYS A 701 -30.57 -39.08 1.48
N LYS A 702 -31.09 -40.28 1.19
CA LYS A 702 -32.51 -40.60 1.35
C LYS A 702 -32.80 -41.01 2.80
N SER A 703 -33.83 -40.45 3.42
CA SER A 703 -34.20 -40.81 4.79
C SER A 703 -34.56 -42.29 4.92
N GLU A 704 -35.08 -42.94 3.88
CA GLU A 704 -35.42 -44.36 3.90
C GLU A 704 -34.24 -45.34 3.81
N ASP A 705 -33.05 -44.88 3.43
CA ASP A 705 -31.90 -45.74 3.14
C ASP A 705 -30.78 -45.58 4.18
N PRO A 706 -30.51 -46.58 5.04
CA PRO A 706 -29.52 -46.45 6.11
C PRO A 706 -28.07 -46.28 5.62
N LEU A 707 -27.76 -46.64 4.37
CA LEU A 707 -26.40 -46.47 3.83
C LEU A 707 -26.12 -45.04 3.38
N THR A 708 -27.18 -44.33 2.98
CA THR A 708 -27.05 -42.97 2.46
C THR A 708 -27.56 -41.92 3.42
N ARG A 709 -28.53 -42.20 4.29
CA ARG A 709 -29.15 -41.25 5.24
C ARG A 709 -28.15 -40.30 5.92
N ILE A 710 -28.59 -39.05 6.10
CA ILE A 710 -27.85 -38.06 6.92
C ILE A 710 -27.71 -38.57 8.35
N SER A 711 -26.59 -38.31 9.01
CA SER A 711 -26.49 -38.62 10.44
C SER A 711 -27.23 -37.58 11.28
N TYR A 712 -27.66 -37.97 12.48
CA TYR A 712 -28.29 -37.09 13.46
C TYR A 712 -27.46 -35.80 13.69
N ASN A 713 -26.16 -35.94 13.95
CA ASN A 713 -25.28 -34.78 14.18
C ASN A 713 -25.16 -33.85 12.96
N GLN A 714 -25.19 -34.41 11.75
CA GLN A 714 -25.19 -33.59 10.53
C GLN A 714 -26.52 -32.87 10.36
N PHE A 715 -27.65 -33.56 10.61
CA PHE A 715 -28.99 -32.96 10.58
C PHE A 715 -29.11 -31.81 11.58
N MET A 716 -28.69 -32.00 12.83
CA MET A 716 -28.77 -30.97 13.86
C MET A 716 -27.97 -29.71 13.50
N ARG A 717 -26.78 -29.85 12.91
CA ARG A 717 -25.99 -28.72 12.39
C ARG A 717 -26.72 -27.97 11.28
N ASP A 718 -27.16 -28.70 10.27
CA ASP A 718 -27.73 -28.10 9.07
C ASP A 718 -29.10 -27.47 9.36
N ALA A 719 -29.93 -28.12 10.18
CA ALA A 719 -31.24 -27.62 10.60
C ALA A 719 -31.09 -26.34 11.43
N ARG A 720 -30.08 -26.27 12.32
CA ARG A 720 -29.76 -25.05 13.07
C ARG A 720 -29.41 -23.89 12.14
N GLN A 721 -28.57 -24.15 11.14
CA GLN A 721 -28.17 -23.13 10.18
C GLN A 721 -29.38 -22.58 9.40
N VAL A 722 -30.31 -23.45 8.99
CA VAL A 722 -31.51 -23.02 8.26
C VAL A 722 -32.52 -22.32 9.17
N GLY A 723 -32.67 -22.79 10.42
CA GLY A 723 -33.58 -22.21 11.42
C GLY A 723 -33.07 -20.96 12.15
N ASP A 724 -31.83 -20.53 11.93
CA ASP A 724 -31.21 -19.44 12.70
C ASP A 724 -32.01 -18.13 12.64
N GLY A 725 -32.48 -17.67 13.81
CA GLY A 725 -33.30 -16.46 13.95
C GLY A 725 -34.70 -16.55 13.33
N VAL A 726 -35.21 -17.74 13.03
CA VAL A 726 -36.55 -17.96 12.48
C VAL A 726 -37.55 -18.21 13.61
N VAL A 727 -38.55 -17.34 13.73
CA VAL A 727 -39.72 -17.54 14.59
C VAL A 727 -40.96 -17.28 13.75
N VAL A 728 -41.70 -18.33 13.41
CA VAL A 728 -42.83 -18.22 12.48
C VAL A 728 -43.93 -17.34 13.07
N GLY A 729 -44.43 -16.40 12.27
CA GLY A 729 -45.43 -15.42 12.70
C GLY A 729 -44.87 -14.10 13.20
N GLN A 730 -43.55 -14.00 13.44
CA GLN A 730 -42.88 -12.73 13.75
C GLN A 730 -42.55 -11.94 12.47
N PRO A 731 -42.62 -10.60 12.47
CA PRO A 731 -42.29 -9.81 11.28
C PRO A 731 -40.91 -10.15 10.68
N GLY A 732 -40.88 -10.45 9.37
CA GLY A 732 -39.65 -10.73 8.62
C GLY A 732 -39.13 -12.17 8.69
N PHE A 733 -39.87 -13.09 9.33
CA PHE A 733 -39.48 -14.51 9.39
C PHE A 733 -39.34 -15.15 8.00
N ASP A 734 -40.21 -14.77 7.06
CA ASP A 734 -40.27 -15.25 5.67
C ASP A 734 -39.04 -14.82 4.86
N VAL A 735 -38.56 -13.60 5.08
CA VAL A 735 -37.30 -13.12 4.49
C VAL A 735 -36.11 -13.84 5.12
N ARG A 736 -36.10 -13.99 6.45
CA ARG A 736 -35.02 -14.67 7.17
C ARG A 736 -34.84 -16.12 6.70
N ILE A 737 -35.92 -16.91 6.67
CA ILE A 737 -35.85 -18.31 6.24
C ILE A 737 -35.36 -18.40 4.78
N GLY A 738 -35.87 -17.55 3.88
CA GLY A 738 -35.42 -17.52 2.49
C GLY A 738 -33.94 -17.18 2.32
N VAL A 739 -33.38 -16.32 3.18
CA VAL A 739 -31.94 -16.01 3.23
C VAL A 739 -31.13 -17.21 3.75
N ASN A 740 -31.59 -17.85 4.82
CA ASN A 740 -30.90 -18.98 5.43
C ASN A 740 -30.85 -20.18 4.47
N GLU A 741 -31.98 -20.53 3.83
CA GLU A 741 -32.07 -21.58 2.81
C GLU A 741 -31.15 -21.29 1.61
N GLN A 742 -31.12 -20.04 1.14
CA GLN A 742 -30.23 -19.62 0.06
C GLN A 742 -28.76 -19.80 0.45
N ALA A 743 -28.38 -19.41 1.67
CA ALA A 743 -27.02 -19.53 2.17
C ALA A 743 -26.61 -21.00 2.29
N TYR A 744 -27.47 -21.85 2.87
CA TYR A 744 -27.23 -23.28 3.00
C TYR A 744 -27.12 -23.98 1.64
N ALA A 745 -28.03 -23.70 0.70
CA ALA A 745 -27.96 -24.28 -0.65
C ALA A 745 -26.72 -23.80 -1.41
N THR A 746 -26.30 -22.54 -1.24
CA THR A 746 -25.06 -22.03 -1.84
C THR A 746 -23.84 -22.74 -1.27
N GLN A 747 -23.80 -22.97 0.06
CA GLN A 747 -22.73 -23.72 0.71
C GLN A 747 -22.65 -25.15 0.16
N VAL A 748 -23.79 -25.82 -0.03
CA VAL A 748 -23.83 -27.15 -0.66
C VAL A 748 -23.26 -27.09 -2.08
N VAL A 749 -23.73 -26.16 -2.93
CA VAL A 749 -23.33 -26.04 -4.35
C VAL A 749 -21.84 -25.72 -4.53
N THR A 750 -21.27 -24.96 -3.60
CA THR A 750 -19.84 -24.58 -3.63
C THR A 750 -18.92 -25.62 -3.00
N SER A 751 -19.46 -26.63 -2.31
CA SER A 751 -18.66 -27.69 -1.71
C SER A 751 -17.95 -28.54 -2.77
N THR A 752 -16.73 -28.98 -2.45
CA THR A 752 -15.94 -29.86 -3.35
C THR A 752 -16.68 -31.16 -3.68
N ALA A 753 -17.38 -31.73 -2.70
CA ALA A 753 -18.18 -32.95 -2.91
C ALA A 753 -19.28 -32.73 -3.96
N PHE A 754 -19.96 -31.58 -3.92
CA PHE A 754 -21.00 -31.26 -4.88
C PHE A 754 -20.44 -30.97 -6.28
N ILE A 755 -19.36 -30.20 -6.37
CA ILE A 755 -18.72 -29.87 -7.66
C ILE A 755 -18.17 -31.14 -8.33
N ASN A 756 -17.64 -32.09 -7.56
CA ASN A 756 -17.18 -33.38 -8.10
C ASN A 756 -18.33 -34.24 -8.63
N ARG A 757 -19.50 -34.18 -7.99
CA ARG A 757 -20.70 -34.91 -8.40
C ARG A 757 -21.40 -34.26 -9.59
N TYR A 758 -21.36 -32.94 -9.67
CA TYR A 758 -21.99 -32.13 -10.71
C TYR A 758 -20.94 -31.19 -11.33
N PRO A 759 -20.25 -31.62 -12.40
CA PRO A 759 -19.20 -30.81 -13.01
C PRO A 759 -19.72 -29.46 -13.53
N LEU A 760 -18.89 -28.41 -13.42
CA LEU A 760 -19.26 -27.03 -13.79
C LEU A 760 -19.62 -26.85 -15.27
N ALA A 761 -19.22 -27.79 -16.13
CA ALA A 761 -19.47 -27.75 -17.57
C ALA A 761 -20.85 -28.29 -17.99
N GLN A 762 -21.66 -28.81 -17.05
CA GLN A 762 -23.00 -29.32 -17.37
C GLN A 762 -23.93 -28.23 -17.90
N THR A 763 -24.76 -28.57 -18.88
CA THR A 763 -25.88 -27.71 -19.30
C THR A 763 -26.96 -27.67 -18.21
N ALA A 764 -27.88 -26.71 -18.30
CA ALA A 764 -29.01 -26.59 -17.37
C ALA A 764 -29.83 -27.90 -17.31
N ASP A 765 -30.18 -28.46 -18.47
CA ASP A 765 -30.90 -29.75 -18.55
C ASP A 765 -30.13 -30.89 -17.91
N GLN A 766 -28.85 -31.06 -18.23
CA GLN A 766 -28.01 -32.13 -17.67
C GLN A 766 -27.89 -32.01 -16.15
N TYR A 767 -27.74 -30.80 -15.64
CA TYR A 767 -27.63 -30.54 -14.21
C TYR A 767 -28.96 -30.85 -13.49
N VAL A 768 -30.09 -30.33 -13.99
CA VAL A 768 -31.41 -30.57 -13.39
C VAL A 768 -31.81 -32.04 -13.44
N ASP A 769 -31.56 -32.72 -14.56
CA ASP A 769 -31.84 -34.16 -14.69
C ASP A 769 -30.98 -34.98 -13.72
N ALA A 770 -29.72 -34.60 -13.51
CA ALA A 770 -28.85 -35.24 -12.54
C ALA A 770 -29.29 -35.00 -11.08
N LEU A 771 -29.87 -33.83 -10.77
CA LEU A 771 -30.44 -33.56 -9.44
C LEU A 771 -31.67 -34.43 -9.16
N PHE A 772 -32.63 -34.51 -10.08
CA PHE A 772 -33.79 -35.40 -9.93
C PHE A 772 -33.40 -36.88 -9.88
N ALA A 773 -32.43 -37.29 -10.69
CA ALA A 773 -31.88 -38.65 -10.65
C ALA A 773 -31.22 -38.96 -9.30
N SER A 774 -30.47 -38.00 -8.73
CA SER A 774 -29.86 -38.11 -7.40
C SER A 774 -30.91 -38.20 -6.29
N ALA A 775 -31.97 -37.38 -6.36
CA ALA A 775 -33.12 -37.46 -5.47
C ALA A 775 -33.88 -38.80 -5.58
N GLY A 776 -33.71 -39.52 -6.69
CA GLY A 776 -34.36 -40.80 -6.96
C GLY A 776 -35.85 -40.65 -7.25
N VAL A 777 -36.26 -39.58 -7.93
CA VAL A 777 -37.66 -39.31 -8.29
C VAL A 777 -37.80 -39.02 -9.78
N THR A 778 -38.98 -39.30 -10.34
CA THR A 778 -39.34 -38.88 -11.70
C THR A 778 -40.17 -37.60 -11.61
N PRO A 779 -39.67 -36.44 -12.08
CA PRO A 779 -40.37 -35.17 -11.94
C PRO A 779 -41.56 -35.05 -12.89
N LYS A 780 -42.54 -34.21 -12.52
CA LYS A 780 -43.55 -33.70 -13.46
C LYS A 780 -42.85 -32.75 -14.45
N THR A 781 -43.39 -32.65 -15.67
CA THR A 781 -42.84 -31.77 -16.71
C THR A 781 -42.71 -30.32 -16.26
N ALA A 782 -43.67 -29.81 -15.49
CA ALA A 782 -43.64 -28.44 -14.97
C ALA A 782 -42.52 -28.21 -13.94
N GLU A 783 -42.27 -29.17 -13.06
CA GLU A 783 -41.22 -29.08 -12.04
C GLU A 783 -39.83 -29.09 -12.68
N ARG A 784 -39.61 -29.99 -13.65
CA ARG A 784 -38.38 -30.02 -14.44
C ARG A 784 -38.15 -28.69 -15.15
N GLN A 785 -39.18 -28.14 -15.78
CA GLN A 785 -39.06 -26.86 -16.49
C GLN A 785 -38.80 -25.70 -15.53
N ALA A 786 -39.42 -25.68 -14.34
CA ALA A 786 -39.17 -24.66 -13.33
C ALA A 786 -37.72 -24.66 -12.86
N ALA A 787 -37.14 -25.83 -12.60
CA ALA A 787 -35.74 -25.96 -12.19
C ALA A 787 -34.75 -25.55 -13.31
N VAL A 788 -35.04 -25.91 -14.57
CA VAL A 788 -34.23 -25.46 -15.72
C VAL A 788 -34.31 -23.93 -15.88
N ASN A 789 -35.49 -23.34 -15.70
CA ASN A 789 -35.66 -21.89 -15.74
C ASN A 789 -34.92 -21.20 -14.58
N ALA A 790 -34.98 -21.78 -13.37
CA ALA A 790 -34.27 -21.28 -12.19
C ALA A 790 -32.75 -21.33 -12.35
N PHE A 791 -32.22 -22.31 -13.11
CA PHE A 791 -30.80 -22.36 -13.46
C PHE A 791 -30.35 -21.10 -14.22
N GLY A 792 -31.22 -20.54 -15.08
CA GLY A 792 -30.97 -19.29 -15.79
C GLY A 792 -29.61 -19.23 -16.48
N GLY A 793 -28.81 -18.20 -16.15
CA GLY A 793 -27.46 -18.00 -16.71
C GLY A 793 -26.36 -18.91 -16.16
N GLY A 794 -26.68 -19.84 -15.25
CA GLY A 794 -25.72 -20.75 -14.62
C GLY A 794 -24.88 -20.09 -13.51
N GLY A 795 -23.62 -20.52 -13.37
CA GLY A 795 -22.75 -20.13 -12.26
C GLY A 795 -23.28 -20.58 -10.89
N THR A 796 -22.71 -20.07 -9.80
CA THR A 796 -23.12 -20.46 -8.44
C THR A 796 -24.57 -20.08 -8.15
N ALA A 797 -25.00 -18.88 -8.56
CA ALA A 797 -26.36 -18.40 -8.31
C ALA A 797 -27.41 -19.26 -9.02
N GLY A 798 -27.24 -19.51 -10.32
CA GLY A 798 -28.16 -20.34 -11.11
C GLY A 798 -28.22 -21.78 -10.61
N ARG A 799 -27.06 -22.38 -10.32
CA ARG A 799 -27.00 -23.75 -9.75
C ARG A 799 -27.69 -23.85 -8.40
N THR A 800 -27.52 -22.85 -7.55
CA THR A 800 -28.20 -22.79 -6.24
C THR A 800 -29.70 -22.67 -6.41
N ALA A 801 -30.17 -21.77 -7.28
CA ALA A 801 -31.59 -21.60 -7.54
C ALA A 801 -32.24 -22.88 -8.12
N ALA A 802 -31.55 -23.57 -9.04
CA ALA A 802 -32.01 -24.85 -9.57
C ALA A 802 -32.02 -25.96 -8.50
N LEU A 803 -30.98 -26.07 -7.65
CA LEU A 803 -30.97 -27.03 -6.54
C LEU A 803 -32.16 -26.83 -5.61
N ARG A 804 -32.44 -25.59 -5.19
CA ARG A 804 -33.60 -25.26 -4.36
C ARG A 804 -34.91 -25.63 -5.06
N SER A 805 -35.07 -25.20 -6.32
CA SER A 805 -36.27 -25.53 -7.10
C SER A 805 -36.53 -27.04 -7.24
N VAL A 806 -35.48 -27.88 -7.29
CA VAL A 806 -35.65 -29.34 -7.30
C VAL A 806 -35.99 -29.87 -5.92
N ALA A 807 -35.29 -29.41 -4.88
CA ALA A 807 -35.54 -29.82 -3.49
C ALA A 807 -36.98 -29.51 -3.03
N ASP A 808 -37.55 -28.39 -3.46
CA ASP A 808 -38.90 -27.94 -3.10
C ASP A 808 -39.99 -28.43 -4.07
N SER A 809 -39.64 -29.27 -5.05
CA SER A 809 -40.63 -29.86 -5.95
C SER A 809 -41.56 -30.84 -5.22
N ASP A 810 -42.83 -30.94 -5.65
CA ASP A 810 -43.77 -31.90 -5.06
C ASP A 810 -43.22 -33.33 -5.15
N SER A 811 -42.58 -33.69 -6.27
CA SER A 811 -42.00 -35.03 -6.44
C SER A 811 -40.96 -35.38 -5.38
N VAL A 812 -40.07 -34.45 -5.01
CA VAL A 812 -39.09 -34.67 -3.94
C VAL A 812 -39.78 -34.62 -2.58
N GLY A 813 -40.65 -33.64 -2.35
CA GLY A 813 -41.40 -33.51 -1.10
C GLY A 813 -42.20 -34.77 -0.76
N GLN A 814 -42.96 -35.32 -1.72
CA GLN A 814 -43.74 -36.54 -1.53
C GLN A 814 -42.87 -37.78 -1.27
N ALA A 815 -41.72 -37.88 -1.95
CA ALA A 815 -40.80 -39.00 -1.75
C ALA A 815 -40.14 -38.96 -0.36
N GLU A 816 -39.93 -37.76 0.19
CA GLU A 816 -39.22 -37.56 1.45
C GLU A 816 -40.15 -37.45 2.67
N PHE A 817 -41.43 -37.09 2.49
CA PHE A 817 -42.36 -36.81 3.59
C PHE A 817 -42.54 -37.98 4.57
N ILE A 818 -42.96 -39.16 4.09
CA ILE A 818 -43.17 -40.33 4.97
C ILE A 818 -41.84 -40.82 5.57
N PRO A 819 -40.76 -41.02 4.80
CA PRO A 819 -39.45 -41.37 5.37
C PRO A 819 -38.98 -40.38 6.45
N THR A 820 -39.11 -39.08 6.20
CA THR A 820 -38.72 -38.02 7.15
C THR A 820 -39.59 -38.06 8.41
N PHE A 821 -40.89 -38.34 8.29
CA PHE A 821 -41.77 -38.48 9.45
C PHE A 821 -41.30 -39.62 10.37
N VAL A 822 -40.90 -40.76 9.79
CA VAL A 822 -40.32 -41.88 10.55
C VAL A 822 -38.96 -41.52 11.12
N LEU A 823 -38.10 -40.85 10.34
CA LEU A 823 -36.77 -40.45 10.79
C LEU A 823 -36.83 -39.50 11.98
N MET A 824 -37.78 -38.57 11.98
CA MET A 824 -37.98 -37.66 13.10
C MET A 824 -38.49 -38.34 14.36
N GLN A 825 -38.99 -39.57 14.29
CA GLN A 825 -39.24 -40.34 15.52
C GLN A 825 -37.92 -40.68 16.24
N TYR A 826 -36.84 -40.90 15.49
CA TYR A 826 -35.51 -41.18 16.02
C TYR A 826 -34.71 -39.91 16.29
N PHE A 827 -34.76 -38.91 15.40
CA PHE A 827 -34.01 -37.66 15.57
C PHE A 827 -34.67 -36.69 16.56
N GLY A 828 -36.00 -36.60 16.55
CA GLY A 828 -36.75 -35.76 17.48
C GLY A 828 -36.79 -36.41 18.86
N TYR A 829 -37.54 -37.51 19.02
CA TYR A 829 -37.72 -38.10 20.35
C TYR A 829 -36.49 -38.83 20.88
N LEU A 830 -35.85 -39.68 20.09
CA LEU A 830 -34.76 -40.54 20.61
C LEU A 830 -33.37 -39.90 20.50
N ARG A 831 -33.27 -38.75 19.81
CA ARG A 831 -32.05 -37.96 19.63
C ARG A 831 -30.84 -38.80 19.16
N ARG A 832 -31.07 -39.77 18.27
CA ARG A 832 -30.03 -40.71 17.78
C ARG A 832 -30.27 -41.18 16.35
N ASN A 833 -29.26 -41.78 15.72
CA ASN A 833 -29.51 -42.48 14.46
C ASN A 833 -30.34 -43.74 14.70
N PRO A 834 -31.23 -44.12 13.75
CA PRO A 834 -31.98 -45.37 13.88
C PRO A 834 -31.11 -46.63 14.04
N THR A 835 -29.89 -46.59 13.49
CA THR A 835 -28.92 -47.69 13.52
C THR A 835 -28.05 -47.70 14.76
N ASP A 836 -28.09 -46.66 15.60
CA ASP A 836 -27.30 -46.61 16.83
C ASP A 836 -27.88 -47.56 17.89
N ALA A 837 -27.10 -47.82 18.94
CA ALA A 837 -27.61 -48.54 20.10
C ALA A 837 -28.87 -47.83 20.66
N PRO A 838 -29.88 -48.59 21.14
CA PRO A 838 -29.87 -50.04 21.39
C PRO A 838 -30.14 -50.94 20.17
N ASP A 839 -30.61 -50.39 19.05
CA ASP A 839 -31.07 -51.21 17.91
C ASP A 839 -29.92 -51.88 17.14
N ASN A 840 -28.81 -51.16 16.94
CA ASN A 840 -27.62 -51.64 16.20
C ASN A 840 -27.90 -52.11 14.75
N ASN A 841 -29.09 -51.79 14.20
CA ASN A 841 -29.55 -52.11 12.84
C ASN A 841 -30.73 -51.20 12.47
N ASP A 842 -31.18 -51.24 11.21
CA ASP A 842 -32.27 -50.37 10.71
C ASP A 842 -33.67 -51.02 10.76
N ASN A 843 -33.83 -52.18 11.40
CA ASN A 843 -35.08 -52.96 11.34
C ASN A 843 -36.26 -52.20 11.95
N GLY A 844 -36.04 -51.47 13.04
CA GLY A 844 -37.07 -50.66 13.70
C GLY A 844 -37.60 -49.56 12.78
N TYR A 845 -36.70 -48.84 12.12
CA TYR A 845 -37.07 -47.81 11.15
C TYR A 845 -37.86 -48.40 9.98
N GLN A 846 -37.40 -49.52 9.39
CA GLN A 846 -38.07 -50.16 8.26
C GLN A 846 -39.44 -50.74 8.63
N PHE A 847 -39.60 -51.28 9.85
CA PHE A 847 -40.89 -51.70 10.38
C PHE A 847 -41.88 -50.53 10.40
N TRP A 848 -41.46 -49.40 10.98
CA TRP A 848 -42.29 -48.21 11.11
C TRP A 848 -42.62 -47.57 9.76
N LEU A 849 -41.65 -47.52 8.84
CA LEU A 849 -41.87 -47.07 7.47
C LEU A 849 -42.91 -47.92 6.75
N THR A 850 -42.81 -49.25 6.84
CA THR A 850 -43.78 -50.17 6.24
C THR A 850 -45.16 -50.02 6.88
N LYS A 851 -45.24 -49.92 8.21
CA LYS A 851 -46.51 -49.75 8.92
C LYS A 851 -47.20 -48.44 8.52
N LEU A 852 -46.47 -47.33 8.45
CA LEU A 852 -47.03 -46.04 8.10
C LEU A 852 -47.50 -46.00 6.64
N ASN A 853 -46.76 -46.62 5.72
CA ASN A 853 -47.17 -46.78 4.32
C ASN A 853 -48.47 -47.60 4.18
N ASN A 854 -48.63 -48.68 4.95
CA ASN A 854 -49.87 -49.48 4.94
C ASN A 854 -51.11 -48.70 5.40
N PHE A 855 -50.93 -47.61 6.14
CA PHE A 855 -51.99 -46.68 6.56
C PHE A 855 -52.01 -45.38 5.75
N ASN A 856 -51.36 -45.34 4.59
CA ASN A 856 -51.27 -44.17 3.71
C ASN A 856 -50.81 -42.89 4.45
N GLY A 857 -49.80 -43.02 5.32
CA GLY A 857 -49.27 -41.88 6.09
C GLY A 857 -50.11 -41.49 7.31
N ASN A 858 -51.20 -42.20 7.62
CA ASN A 858 -52.03 -41.89 8.79
C ASN A 858 -51.34 -42.36 10.09
N PHE A 859 -50.59 -41.46 10.72
CA PHE A 859 -49.84 -41.73 11.96
C PHE A 859 -50.72 -42.16 13.12
N ASN A 860 -51.98 -41.69 13.17
CA ASN A 860 -52.96 -42.05 14.19
C ASN A 860 -53.38 -43.51 14.07
N LYS A 861 -53.71 -43.98 12.85
CA LYS A 861 -54.03 -45.40 12.60
C LYS A 861 -52.81 -46.31 12.72
N ALA A 862 -51.62 -45.79 12.39
CA ALA A 862 -50.36 -46.50 12.59
C ALA A 862 -49.92 -46.55 14.08
N GLU A 863 -50.56 -45.77 14.96
CA GLU A 863 -50.18 -45.55 16.36
C GLU A 863 -48.69 -45.16 16.54
N MET A 864 -48.09 -44.51 15.55
CA MET A 864 -46.64 -44.27 15.52
C MET A 864 -46.22 -43.26 16.58
N VAL A 865 -46.73 -42.04 16.50
CA VAL A 865 -46.37 -40.97 17.45
C VAL A 865 -46.68 -41.41 18.89
N LYS A 866 -47.84 -42.02 19.11
CA LYS A 866 -48.22 -42.62 20.40
C LYS A 866 -47.14 -43.57 20.94
N ALA A 867 -46.65 -44.49 20.11
CA ALA A 867 -45.67 -45.48 20.52
C ALA A 867 -44.32 -44.86 20.92
N PHE A 868 -43.88 -43.80 20.24
CA PHE A 868 -42.62 -43.13 20.58
C PHE A 868 -42.74 -42.24 21.81
N ILE A 869 -43.77 -41.40 21.92
CA ILE A 869 -43.95 -40.51 23.09
C ILE A 869 -44.26 -41.28 24.38
N SER A 870 -44.74 -42.52 24.29
CA SER A 870 -44.94 -43.42 25.44
C SER A 870 -43.85 -44.49 25.57
N SER A 871 -42.81 -44.46 24.73
CA SER A 871 -41.75 -45.45 24.79
C SER A 871 -40.93 -45.28 26.07
N SER A 872 -40.43 -46.39 26.62
CA SER A 872 -39.50 -46.33 27.75
C SER A 872 -38.25 -45.54 27.40
N GLU A 873 -37.74 -45.66 26.16
CA GLU A 873 -36.54 -44.94 25.72
C GLU A 873 -36.73 -43.41 25.74
N TYR A 874 -37.84 -42.89 25.20
CA TYR A 874 -38.12 -41.45 25.24
C TYR A 874 -38.36 -40.96 26.67
N ARG A 875 -39.20 -41.66 27.44
CA ARG A 875 -39.55 -41.21 28.80
C ARG A 875 -38.37 -41.25 29.76
N SER A 876 -37.48 -42.24 29.63
CA SER A 876 -36.28 -42.35 30.48
C SER A 876 -35.27 -41.23 30.28
N ARG A 877 -35.39 -40.40 29.23
CA ARG A 877 -34.61 -39.15 29.11
C ARG A 877 -34.94 -38.15 30.22
N PHE A 878 -36.16 -38.22 30.77
CA PHE A 878 -36.71 -37.19 31.65
C PHE A 878 -37.10 -37.71 33.04
N GLY A 879 -36.96 -39.01 33.31
CA GLY A 879 -37.37 -39.58 34.61
C GLY A 879 -37.82 -41.04 34.55
N GLN A 880 -38.12 -41.60 35.72
CA GLN A 880 -38.51 -43.01 35.86
C GLN A 880 -39.89 -43.30 35.24
N PHE A 881 -40.04 -44.51 34.69
CA PHE A 881 -41.23 -44.97 33.95
C PHE A 881 -42.38 -45.42 34.85
#